data_AF-A0A0W8DYY7-F1
#
_entry.id   AF-A0A0W8DYY7-F1
#
_cell.length_a   1.000
_cell.length_b   1.000
_cell.length_c   1.000
_cell.angle_alpha   90.00
_cell.angle_beta   90.00
_cell.angle_gamma   90.00
#
_symmetry.space_group_name_H-M   'P 1'
#
loop_
_entity.id
_entity.type
_entity.pdbx_description
1 polymer ?
#
loop_
_entity_poly.entity_id
_entity_poly.type
_entity_poly.pdbx_seq_one_letter_code
_entity_poly.pdbx_strand_id
1 'polypeptide(L)'
;MEITGQPSGDQNKEVSNSHSDSLLLVLPMATNDASNLAELDEEVALTRSSTIATKSRASYLNSTVQMLAWMLRHKPLLVPRPFRDALRFENGAEATKTSIVTALSSAPENPPLLFNDVKAADFLAWILSMKNKSGGYHSFSTYAGHRSAFYNLFRDYHCTMTSQLERELSCHFKGLQHRIAGAISSGDGSIKVGKDPMTFGLYRRIAEEMMKSSSRDMVFARTFLLVSWNLMARAANTVSLCYSHMEWGEDALRVFFAHMKNDQRGTRPRDPRHIYANPLMPAICPILAIGNDQYDRFRKALRRVLESTGMAGELERCGTNCDDIGTHSMRKGAATYCSSGSTACPPAIAVHLRAGWALGGVQDRYLRHDSAGDMFVGRTVSGLPILDADFATLPPRFHGGREQVEIAKRIGFRQLPRSASLIGEFALASIVYHYEYLKENLPGNHPIFQSPLMRDEQMMQVLKGFIKFGPPNGDDNISATGIPPHVVLLSEFRSLKAAFEKQQVDQQNVVNEVVAGVRLALEDAVDIRNTPNSNQIATTVIDCLHREGYVRQRPDEDENYAPGVAPVATTVHQTSNNFSLYTWGGGFHAFPEDVALPEGTTEQAWVFWCCGDPARSLPPFRRLKSVDLREKKHKKRLSDLKFLMGLVEERASALNIDTRTLTTTEEAVEVFRRCEDVLEMPDETPNARKRRSNQLVWQTVTSIMRKRLKSVGHR
;
A
#
# COMPACT_ATOMS: atom_id res chain seq x y z
N MET A 1 59.06 -19.14 -15.00
CA MET A 1 59.88 -19.05 -13.78
C MET A 1 58.96 -19.39 -12.61
N GLU A 2 58.93 -20.66 -12.24
CA GLU A 2 58.40 -21.12 -10.94
C GLU A 2 59.35 -20.66 -9.84
N ILE A 3 58.84 -20.19 -8.70
CA ILE A 3 59.46 -20.41 -7.39
C ILE A 3 58.34 -20.55 -6.34
N THR A 4 58.40 -21.68 -5.64
CA THR A 4 57.64 -22.14 -4.48
C THR A 4 58.19 -21.55 -3.17
N GLY A 5 57.41 -21.59 -2.08
CA GLY A 5 57.95 -21.29 -0.74
C GLY A 5 56.95 -21.50 0.40
N GLN A 6 57.01 -22.66 1.05
CA GLN A 6 56.47 -22.90 2.40
C GLN A 6 57.21 -22.06 3.45
N PRO A 7 56.69 -22.02 4.69
CA PRO A 7 57.58 -22.19 5.83
C PRO A 7 57.05 -23.14 6.93
N SER A 8 57.93 -24.06 7.36
CA SER A 8 58.14 -24.55 8.73
C SER A 8 58.80 -23.43 9.57
N GLY A 9 58.75 -23.29 10.89
CA GLY A 9 58.38 -24.11 12.04
C GLY A 9 59.11 -23.50 13.27
N ASP A 10 58.52 -23.64 14.46
CA ASP A 10 59.04 -23.44 15.83
C ASP A 10 59.50 -22.05 16.33
N GLN A 11 58.91 -21.58 17.45
CA GLN A 11 59.50 -21.76 18.79
C GLN A 11 58.59 -21.22 19.91
N ASN A 12 58.38 -22.07 20.92
CA ASN A 12 57.88 -21.73 22.26
C ASN A 12 58.97 -21.01 23.07
N LYS A 13 58.63 -19.92 23.77
CA LYS A 13 58.87 -19.77 25.22
C LYS A 13 58.24 -18.51 25.83
N GLU A 14 57.63 -18.77 26.98
CA GLU A 14 56.91 -17.93 27.95
C GLU A 14 57.48 -16.54 28.26
N VAL A 15 56.59 -15.56 28.42
CA VAL A 15 56.64 -14.63 29.55
C VAL A 15 55.21 -14.41 30.06
N SER A 16 55.03 -14.73 31.34
CA SER A 16 53.85 -14.48 32.16
C SER A 16 53.47 -13.00 32.23
N ASN A 17 52.18 -12.68 32.10
CA ASN A 17 51.60 -11.69 33.00
C ASN A 17 50.11 -11.95 33.21
N SER A 18 49.81 -12.15 34.49
CA SER A 18 48.50 -12.05 35.12
C SER A 18 47.67 -10.89 34.59
N HIS A 19 46.38 -11.14 34.39
CA HIS A 19 45.18 -10.28 34.54
C HIS A 19 44.09 -10.82 33.59
N SER A 20 43.54 -11.98 33.92
CA SER A 20 42.35 -12.52 33.27
C SER A 20 41.11 -12.07 34.04
N ASP A 21 40.69 -10.82 33.84
CA ASP A 21 39.31 -10.41 34.10
C ASP A 21 38.43 -11.05 33.00
N SER A 22 38.15 -12.34 33.19
CA SER A 22 37.04 -12.99 32.50
C SER A 22 35.76 -12.49 33.14
N LEU A 23 35.19 -11.42 32.56
CA LEU A 23 33.78 -11.09 32.68
C LEU A 23 32.97 -12.28 32.12
N LEU A 24 32.82 -13.32 32.95
CA LEU A 24 31.76 -14.29 32.83
C LEU A 24 30.45 -13.51 32.98
N LEU A 25 29.84 -13.18 31.84
CA LEU A 25 28.44 -12.84 31.74
C LEU A 25 27.65 -14.03 32.29
N VAL A 26 27.42 -14.02 33.61
CA VAL A 26 26.45 -14.89 34.25
C VAL A 26 25.09 -14.42 33.76
N LEU A 27 24.59 -15.03 32.69
CA LEU A 27 23.19 -14.94 32.34
C LEU A 27 22.39 -15.47 33.54
N PRO A 28 21.39 -14.74 34.04
CA PRO A 28 20.58 -15.23 35.14
C PRO A 28 19.83 -16.47 34.64
N MET A 29 20.27 -17.65 35.07
CA MET A 29 19.50 -18.87 34.88
C MET A 29 18.28 -18.75 35.78
N ALA A 30 17.10 -18.67 35.16
CA ALA A 30 15.83 -18.64 35.86
C ALA A 30 15.76 -19.82 36.83
N THR A 31 15.43 -19.52 38.08
CA THR A 31 15.27 -20.50 39.14
C THR A 31 14.22 -21.54 38.75
N ASN A 32 14.56 -22.82 38.96
CA ASN A 32 13.73 -23.99 38.70
C ASN A 32 12.39 -23.91 39.44
N ASP A 33 11.31 -23.65 38.71
CA ASP A 33 9.93 -23.98 39.08
C ASP A 33 9.34 -24.86 37.99
N ALA A 34 8.63 -25.93 38.36
CA ALA A 34 8.07 -26.91 37.42
C ALA A 34 7.07 -26.30 36.41
N SER A 35 6.50 -25.12 36.68
CA SER A 35 5.68 -24.38 35.71
C SER A 35 6.51 -23.83 34.54
N ASN A 36 7.76 -23.46 34.79
CA ASN A 36 8.68 -22.91 33.80
C ASN A 36 9.13 -23.98 32.79
N LEU A 37 9.23 -25.24 33.23
CA LEU A 37 9.57 -26.36 32.33
C LEU A 37 8.43 -26.69 31.36
N ALA A 38 7.17 -26.65 31.82
CA ALA A 38 6.01 -26.86 30.95
C ALA A 38 5.84 -25.73 29.93
N GLU A 39 6.09 -24.48 30.33
CA GLU A 39 6.13 -23.32 29.42
C GLU A 39 7.28 -23.45 28.40
N LEU A 40 8.46 -23.88 28.82
CA LEU A 40 9.59 -24.16 27.94
C LEU A 40 9.32 -25.33 26.98
N ASP A 41 8.67 -26.40 27.45
CA ASP A 41 8.27 -27.53 26.62
C ASP A 41 7.20 -27.11 25.59
N GLU A 42 6.27 -26.25 25.99
CA GLU A 42 5.30 -25.62 25.08
C GLU A 42 6.01 -24.73 24.06
N GLU A 43 7.01 -23.93 24.46
CA GLU A 43 7.80 -23.10 23.56
C GLU A 43 8.67 -23.92 22.61
N VAL A 44 9.24 -25.04 23.06
CA VAL A 44 9.97 -26.01 22.24
C VAL A 44 9.02 -26.68 21.24
N ALA A 45 7.82 -27.05 21.66
CA ALA A 45 6.79 -27.60 20.79
C ALA A 45 6.33 -26.57 19.75
N LEU A 46 6.10 -25.31 20.15
CA LEU A 46 5.78 -24.20 19.27
C LEU A 46 6.92 -23.94 18.26
N THR A 47 8.17 -23.97 18.70
CA THR A 47 9.36 -23.79 17.86
C THR A 47 9.48 -24.92 16.84
N ARG A 48 9.30 -26.19 17.24
CA ARG A 48 9.22 -27.33 16.32
C ARG A 48 8.02 -27.22 15.38
N SER A 49 6.91 -26.66 15.83
CA SER A 49 5.74 -26.40 14.98
C SER A 49 5.97 -25.24 14.00
N SER A 50 6.96 -24.38 14.20
CA SER A 50 7.24 -23.24 13.33
C SER A 50 8.03 -23.60 12.06
N THR A 51 8.52 -24.84 11.92
CA THR A 51 9.31 -25.29 10.76
C THR A 51 8.51 -25.33 9.44
N ILE A 52 7.18 -25.21 9.53
CA ILE A 52 6.26 -25.19 8.39
C ILE A 52 5.24 -24.08 8.62
N ALA A 53 5.04 -23.21 7.62
CA ALA A 53 3.99 -22.20 7.67
C ALA A 53 2.59 -22.84 7.86
N THR A 54 1.75 -22.23 8.69
CA THR A 54 0.41 -22.74 9.09
C THR A 54 -0.48 -23.10 7.89
N LYS A 55 -0.46 -22.30 6.82
CA LYS A 55 -1.19 -22.59 5.57
C LYS A 55 -0.71 -23.85 4.86
N SER A 56 0.61 -24.09 4.87
CA SER A 56 1.19 -25.30 4.29
C SER A 56 0.83 -26.52 5.13
N ARG A 57 0.80 -26.41 6.47
CA ARG A 57 0.34 -27.48 7.37
C ARG A 57 -1.09 -27.91 7.07
N ALA A 58 -2.03 -26.97 6.94
CA ALA A 58 -3.42 -27.29 6.59
C ALA A 58 -3.53 -27.97 5.20
N SER A 59 -2.74 -27.50 4.22
CA SER A 59 -2.69 -28.12 2.89
C SER A 59 -2.10 -29.54 2.93
N TYR A 60 -1.05 -29.75 3.72
CA TYR A 60 -0.40 -31.06 3.87
C TYR A 60 -1.30 -32.04 4.62
N LEU A 61 -2.00 -31.59 5.66
CA LEU A 61 -2.98 -32.40 6.37
C LEU A 61 -4.11 -32.84 5.43
N ASN A 62 -4.69 -31.93 4.65
CA ASN A 62 -5.75 -32.29 3.70
C ASN A 62 -5.26 -33.30 2.64
N SER A 63 -4.03 -33.10 2.13
CA SER A 63 -3.40 -34.06 1.21
C SER A 63 -3.21 -35.43 1.85
N THR A 64 -2.73 -35.46 3.09
CA THR A 64 -2.49 -36.69 3.86
C THR A 64 -3.80 -37.43 4.11
N VAL A 65 -4.85 -36.72 4.52
CA VAL A 65 -6.18 -37.31 4.74
C VAL A 65 -6.73 -37.93 3.47
N GLN A 66 -6.60 -37.25 2.32
CA GLN A 66 -7.05 -37.79 1.02
C GLN A 66 -6.26 -39.04 0.61
N MET A 67 -4.94 -39.02 0.82
CA MET A 67 -4.08 -40.18 0.56
C MET A 67 -4.46 -41.36 1.43
N LEU A 68 -4.65 -41.15 2.73
CA LEU A 68 -5.01 -42.20 3.68
C LEU A 68 -6.39 -42.77 3.42
N ALA A 69 -7.38 -41.93 3.09
CA ALA A 69 -8.70 -42.39 2.67
C ALA A 69 -8.59 -43.32 1.44
N TRP A 70 -7.75 -42.96 0.46
CA TRP A 70 -7.52 -43.80 -0.70
C TRP A 70 -6.77 -45.09 -0.37
N MET A 71 -5.73 -45.03 0.48
CA MET A 71 -4.93 -46.19 0.89
C MET A 71 -5.74 -47.18 1.74
N LEU A 72 -6.60 -46.70 2.64
CA LEU A 72 -7.53 -47.55 3.40
C LEU A 72 -8.44 -48.39 2.49
N ARG A 73 -8.86 -47.83 1.35
CA ARG A 73 -9.75 -48.48 0.39
C ARG A 73 -9.01 -49.43 -0.57
N HIS A 74 -7.82 -49.05 -1.06
CA HIS A 74 -7.16 -49.77 -2.16
C HIS A 74 -5.89 -50.52 -1.74
N LYS A 75 -5.30 -50.18 -0.59
CA LYS A 75 -4.03 -50.72 -0.06
C LYS A 75 -4.09 -50.91 1.46
N PRO A 76 -5.11 -51.59 2.02
CA PRO A 76 -5.32 -51.67 3.48
C PRO A 76 -4.17 -52.36 4.23
N LEU A 77 -3.34 -53.16 3.54
CA LEU A 77 -2.17 -53.81 4.12
C LEU A 77 -1.06 -52.82 4.49
N LEU A 78 -0.99 -51.66 3.83
CA LEU A 78 -0.01 -50.62 4.14
C LEU A 78 -0.42 -49.75 5.33
N VAL A 79 -1.66 -49.87 5.81
CA VAL A 79 -2.17 -49.13 6.97
C VAL A 79 -2.13 -50.05 8.20
N PRO A 80 -1.39 -49.70 9.27
CA PRO A 80 -1.33 -50.51 10.49
C PRO A 80 -2.72 -50.74 11.10
N ARG A 81 -2.93 -51.92 11.71
CA ARG A 81 -4.19 -52.23 12.41
C ARG A 81 -4.50 -51.22 13.54
N PRO A 82 -3.54 -50.84 14.41
CA PRO A 82 -3.81 -49.86 15.47
C PRO A 82 -4.35 -48.52 14.95
N PHE A 83 -3.85 -48.08 13.79
CA PHE A 83 -4.35 -46.86 13.16
C PHE A 83 -5.76 -47.03 12.59
N ARG A 84 -6.06 -48.18 11.97
CA ARG A 84 -7.39 -48.50 11.43
C ARG A 84 -8.45 -48.59 12.52
N ASP A 85 -8.11 -49.20 13.64
CA ASP A 85 -9.04 -49.42 14.76
C ASP A 85 -9.41 -48.09 15.45
N ALA A 86 -8.57 -47.06 15.31
CA ALA A 86 -8.85 -45.70 15.77
C ALA A 86 -9.80 -44.90 14.86
N LEU A 87 -10.22 -45.45 13.71
CA LEU A 87 -11.04 -44.74 12.71
C LEU A 87 -12.53 -45.05 12.82
N ARG A 88 -13.34 -44.02 12.62
CA ARG A 88 -14.80 -44.11 12.43
C ARG A 88 -15.13 -44.13 10.93
N PHE A 89 -15.97 -45.10 10.54
CA PHE A 89 -16.39 -45.31 9.15
C PHE A 89 -17.84 -44.88 8.95
N GLU A 90 -18.11 -44.19 7.83
CA GLU A 90 -19.45 -43.94 7.32
C GLU A 90 -19.88 -45.09 6.41
N ASN A 91 -21.12 -45.56 6.57
CA ASN A 91 -21.72 -46.67 5.80
C ASN A 91 -20.89 -47.97 5.76
N GLY A 92 -20.02 -48.19 6.77
CA GLY A 92 -19.19 -49.39 6.89
C GLY A 92 -18.05 -49.53 5.89
N ALA A 93 -17.85 -48.57 4.97
CA ALA A 93 -16.90 -48.70 3.87
C ALA A 93 -15.87 -47.56 3.76
N GLU A 94 -16.18 -46.34 4.20
CA GLU A 94 -15.27 -45.19 4.05
C GLU A 94 -14.97 -44.52 5.39
N ALA A 95 -13.68 -44.37 5.72
CA ALA A 95 -13.27 -43.65 6.92
C ALA A 95 -13.60 -42.16 6.80
N THR A 96 -14.24 -41.61 7.84
CA THR A 96 -14.63 -40.20 7.86
C THR A 96 -13.40 -39.30 7.93
N LYS A 97 -13.40 -38.20 7.16
CA LYS A 97 -12.28 -37.23 7.14
C LYS A 97 -11.95 -36.71 8.53
N THR A 98 -12.97 -36.41 9.34
CA THR A 98 -12.82 -35.93 10.72
C THR A 98 -12.12 -36.96 11.61
N SER A 99 -12.44 -38.25 11.43
CA SER A 99 -11.79 -39.31 12.20
C SER A 99 -10.33 -39.49 11.81
N ILE A 100 -9.99 -39.41 10.52
CA ILE A 100 -8.59 -39.47 10.06
C ILE A 100 -7.80 -38.28 10.62
N VAL A 101 -8.36 -37.06 10.60
CA VAL A 101 -7.72 -35.88 11.19
C VAL A 101 -7.47 -36.07 12.69
N THR A 102 -8.44 -36.63 13.40
CA THR A 102 -8.32 -36.90 14.85
C THR A 102 -7.22 -37.94 15.11
N ALA A 103 -7.18 -39.03 14.35
CA ALA A 103 -6.16 -40.07 14.49
C ALA A 103 -4.74 -39.57 14.13
N LEU A 104 -4.63 -38.62 13.20
CA LEU A 104 -3.35 -37.97 12.87
C LEU A 104 -2.86 -37.00 13.95
N SER A 105 -3.72 -36.62 14.90
CA SER A 105 -3.36 -35.70 15.98
C SER A 105 -2.48 -36.34 17.04
N SER A 106 -2.44 -37.68 17.10
CA SER A 106 -1.58 -38.45 18.01
C SER A 106 -0.21 -38.79 17.40
N ALA A 107 0.26 -38.01 16.41
CA ALA A 107 1.62 -38.15 15.91
C ALA A 107 2.62 -37.80 17.04
N PRO A 108 3.70 -38.59 17.24
CA PRO A 108 4.17 -39.70 16.41
C PRO A 108 3.69 -41.10 16.84
N GLU A 109 2.91 -41.24 17.91
CA GLU A 109 2.66 -42.50 18.63
C GLU A 109 1.79 -43.53 17.88
N ASN A 110 0.98 -43.11 16.90
CA ASN A 110 0.13 -44.00 16.10
C ASN A 110 0.38 -43.83 14.59
N PRO A 111 1.36 -44.53 13.99
CA PRO A 111 1.75 -44.32 12.61
C PRO A 111 0.64 -44.73 11.63
N PRO A 112 0.27 -43.87 10.66
CA PRO A 112 -0.82 -44.12 9.73
C PRO A 112 -0.41 -45.04 8.58
N LEU A 113 0.89 -45.31 8.43
CA LEU A 113 1.46 -46.12 7.36
C LEU A 113 2.59 -46.99 7.89
N LEU A 114 2.75 -48.16 7.29
CA LEU A 114 3.98 -48.94 7.37
C LEU A 114 5.05 -48.24 6.52
N PHE A 115 5.70 -47.22 7.09
CA PHE A 115 6.63 -46.34 6.37
C PHE A 115 7.78 -47.07 5.66
N ASN A 116 8.20 -48.24 6.17
CA ASN A 116 9.25 -49.06 5.57
C ASN A 116 8.78 -49.85 4.33
N ASP A 117 7.47 -50.09 4.21
CA ASP A 117 6.90 -50.95 3.17
C ASP A 117 6.28 -50.16 2.01
N VAL A 118 6.05 -48.86 2.20
CA VAL A 118 5.48 -47.99 1.17
C VAL A 118 6.46 -47.79 0.02
N LYS A 119 6.00 -48.05 -1.22
CA LYS A 119 6.79 -47.86 -2.43
C LYS A 119 6.37 -46.61 -3.19
N ALA A 120 7.24 -46.10 -4.06
CA ALA A 120 6.92 -44.94 -4.90
C ALA A 120 5.68 -45.19 -5.78
N ALA A 121 5.51 -46.43 -6.25
CA ALA A 121 4.37 -46.85 -7.05
C ALA A 121 3.03 -46.74 -6.30
N ASP A 122 2.99 -47.03 -5.00
CA ASP A 122 1.76 -46.92 -4.20
C ASP A 122 1.32 -45.46 -4.08
N PHE A 123 2.28 -44.57 -3.85
CA PHE A 123 2.03 -43.13 -3.83
C PHE A 123 1.58 -42.61 -5.20
N LEU A 124 2.22 -43.04 -6.29
CA LEU A 124 1.86 -42.60 -7.64
C LEU A 124 0.52 -43.13 -8.12
N ALA A 125 0.13 -44.34 -7.72
CA ALA A 125 -1.19 -44.87 -8.01
C ALA A 125 -2.28 -43.97 -7.43
N TRP A 126 -2.10 -43.49 -6.20
CA TRP A 126 -2.97 -42.48 -5.62
C TRP A 126 -2.93 -41.16 -6.40
N ILE A 127 -1.75 -40.62 -6.68
CA ILE A 127 -1.58 -39.37 -7.44
C ILE A 127 -2.31 -39.42 -8.79
N LEU A 128 -2.18 -40.52 -9.53
CA LEU A 128 -2.77 -40.70 -10.86
C LEU A 128 -4.28 -41.01 -10.82
N SER A 129 -4.78 -41.51 -9.68
CA SER A 129 -6.22 -41.69 -9.45
C SER A 129 -6.95 -40.36 -9.26
N MET A 130 -6.24 -39.31 -8.84
CA MET A 130 -6.80 -37.96 -8.73
C MET A 130 -6.96 -37.34 -10.12
N LYS A 131 -8.21 -37.19 -10.56
CA LYS A 131 -8.57 -36.51 -11.80
C LYS A 131 -9.27 -35.19 -11.51
N ASN A 132 -9.06 -34.23 -12.40
CA ASN A 132 -9.74 -32.95 -12.34
C ASN A 132 -11.24 -33.14 -12.69
N LYS A 133 -12.04 -32.07 -12.59
CA LYS A 133 -13.49 -32.10 -12.87
C LYS A 133 -13.84 -32.56 -14.29
N SER A 134 -12.93 -32.42 -15.25
CA SER A 134 -13.10 -32.85 -16.64
C SER A 134 -12.53 -34.24 -16.91
N GLY A 135 -12.10 -34.99 -15.88
CA GLY A 135 -11.50 -36.32 -16.04
C GLY A 135 -10.03 -36.33 -16.47
N GLY A 136 -9.43 -35.16 -16.70
CA GLY A 136 -8.02 -34.97 -17.08
C GLY A 136 -7.06 -34.90 -15.89
N TYR A 137 -5.77 -34.68 -16.17
CA TYR A 137 -4.75 -34.50 -15.13
C TYR A 137 -4.89 -33.14 -14.43
N HIS A 138 -4.55 -33.10 -13.14
CA HIS A 138 -4.28 -31.84 -12.44
C HIS A 138 -2.95 -31.21 -12.88
N SER A 139 -2.72 -29.94 -12.52
CA SER A 139 -1.45 -29.27 -12.75
C SER A 139 -0.30 -29.97 -12.03
N PHE A 140 0.90 -29.94 -12.63
CA PHE A 140 2.11 -30.48 -12.00
C PHE A 140 2.37 -29.89 -10.61
N SER A 141 2.08 -28.60 -10.42
CA SER A 141 2.21 -27.93 -9.11
C SER A 141 1.31 -28.55 -8.02
N THR A 142 0.13 -29.05 -8.39
CA THR A 142 -0.79 -29.73 -7.47
C THR A 142 -0.15 -31.04 -6.99
N TYR A 143 0.33 -31.87 -7.92
CA TYR A 143 1.02 -33.11 -7.60
C TYR A 143 2.29 -32.89 -6.79
N ALA A 144 3.10 -31.88 -7.13
CA ALA A 144 4.28 -31.52 -6.36
C ALA A 144 3.94 -31.10 -4.91
N GLY A 145 2.77 -30.48 -4.71
CA GLY A 145 2.23 -30.18 -3.38
C GLY A 145 1.92 -31.45 -2.58
N HIS A 146 1.27 -32.43 -3.21
CA HIS A 146 1.00 -33.73 -2.58
C HIS A 146 2.30 -34.48 -2.25
N ARG A 147 3.30 -34.44 -3.13
CA ARG A 147 4.64 -34.97 -2.83
C ARG A 147 5.24 -34.32 -1.58
N SER A 148 5.17 -33.00 -1.48
CA SER A 148 5.68 -32.28 -0.31
C SER A 148 4.95 -32.67 0.98
N ALA A 149 3.64 -32.90 0.91
CA ALA A 149 2.86 -33.40 2.04
C ALA A 149 3.28 -34.81 2.46
N PHE A 150 3.61 -35.68 1.50
CA PHE A 150 4.10 -37.02 1.77
C PHE A 150 5.45 -37.01 2.48
N TYR A 151 6.41 -36.17 2.03
CA TYR A 151 7.67 -35.96 2.76
C TYR A 151 7.41 -35.40 4.17
N ASN A 152 6.42 -34.52 4.32
CA ASN A 152 6.05 -34.01 5.63
C ASN A 152 5.54 -35.09 6.57
N LEU A 153 4.75 -36.04 6.05
CA LEU A 153 4.22 -37.15 6.84
C LEU A 153 5.34 -37.99 7.45
N PHE A 154 6.39 -38.31 6.69
CA PHE A 154 7.58 -38.99 7.24
C PHE A 154 8.20 -38.19 8.39
N ARG A 155 8.34 -36.87 8.23
CA ARG A 155 8.89 -35.99 9.25
C ARG A 155 8.02 -35.92 10.51
N ASP A 156 6.71 -35.80 10.37
CA ASP A 156 5.75 -35.71 11.49
C ASP A 156 5.81 -36.97 12.37
N TYR A 157 6.06 -38.14 11.78
CA TYR A 157 6.19 -39.43 12.46
C TYR A 157 7.65 -39.84 12.75
N HIS A 158 8.59 -38.90 12.62
CA HIS A 158 10.02 -39.11 12.90
C HIS A 158 10.64 -40.29 12.13
N CYS A 159 10.09 -40.59 10.95
CA CYS A 159 10.57 -41.62 10.05
C CYS A 159 11.49 -41.01 8.99
N THR A 160 12.55 -41.72 8.62
CA THR A 160 13.45 -41.31 7.55
C THR A 160 13.08 -42.03 6.26
N MET A 161 12.89 -41.27 5.17
CA MET A 161 12.64 -41.86 3.87
C MET A 161 13.92 -42.46 3.29
N THR A 162 13.86 -43.67 2.76
CA THR A 162 15.03 -44.33 2.17
C THR A 162 15.48 -43.59 0.91
N SER A 163 16.79 -43.56 0.65
CA SER A 163 17.35 -42.92 -0.55
C SER A 163 16.85 -43.55 -1.85
N GLN A 164 16.50 -44.84 -1.82
CA GLN A 164 15.87 -45.52 -2.95
C GLN A 164 14.48 -44.95 -3.23
N LEU A 165 13.61 -44.87 -2.22
CA LEU A 165 12.26 -44.34 -2.35
C LEU A 165 12.28 -42.87 -2.81
N GLU A 166 13.18 -42.06 -2.26
CA GLU A 166 13.36 -40.66 -2.67
C GLU A 166 13.78 -40.51 -4.15
N ARG A 167 14.71 -41.36 -4.60
CA ARG A 167 15.17 -41.38 -6.00
C ARG A 167 14.06 -41.83 -6.95
N GLU A 168 13.32 -42.88 -6.60
CA GLU A 168 12.19 -43.39 -7.38
C GLU A 168 11.08 -42.35 -7.51
N LEU A 169 10.68 -41.71 -6.41
CA LEU A 169 9.71 -40.61 -6.42
C LEU A 169 10.17 -39.46 -7.33
N SER A 170 11.45 -39.10 -7.27
CA SER A 170 12.01 -38.04 -8.13
C SER A 170 11.98 -38.41 -9.62
N CYS A 171 12.35 -39.64 -9.97
CA CYS A 171 12.29 -40.16 -11.34
C CYS A 171 10.86 -40.17 -11.89
N HIS A 172 9.93 -40.69 -11.11
CA HIS A 172 8.53 -40.77 -11.52
C HIS A 172 7.87 -39.40 -11.66
N PHE A 173 8.17 -38.45 -10.78
CA PHE A 173 7.67 -37.08 -10.93
C PHE A 173 8.23 -36.38 -12.17
N LYS A 174 9.48 -36.66 -12.55
CA LYS A 174 10.04 -36.20 -13.82
C LYS A 174 9.27 -36.79 -15.01
N GLY A 175 8.99 -38.09 -14.98
CA GLY A 175 8.15 -38.76 -16.00
C GLY A 175 6.73 -38.20 -16.07
N LEU A 176 6.10 -37.95 -14.92
CA LEU A 176 4.78 -37.32 -14.83
C LEU A 176 4.78 -35.91 -15.42
N GLN A 177 5.82 -35.11 -15.16
CA GLN A 177 5.99 -33.78 -15.73
C GLN A 177 6.06 -33.84 -17.26
N HIS A 178 6.85 -34.76 -17.83
CA HIS A 178 6.93 -34.95 -19.28
C HIS A 178 5.60 -35.39 -19.88
N ARG A 179 4.87 -36.30 -19.22
CA ARG A 179 3.55 -36.75 -19.69
C ARG A 179 2.52 -35.63 -19.71
N ILE A 180 2.48 -34.80 -18.67
CA ILE A 180 1.60 -33.62 -18.61
C ILE A 180 1.99 -32.62 -19.70
N ALA A 181 3.29 -32.36 -19.90
CA ALA A 181 3.77 -31.47 -20.96
C ALA A 181 3.41 -31.99 -22.36
N GLY A 182 3.52 -33.30 -22.60
CA GLY A 182 3.08 -33.95 -23.83
C GLY A 182 1.58 -33.79 -24.08
N ALA A 183 0.75 -34.03 -23.06
CA ALA A 183 -0.70 -33.83 -23.15
C ALA A 183 -1.05 -32.37 -23.52
N ILE A 184 -0.43 -31.39 -22.84
CA ILE A 184 -0.61 -29.96 -23.13
C ILE A 184 -0.18 -29.64 -24.58
N SER A 185 0.96 -30.18 -25.03
CA SER A 185 1.44 -29.99 -26.41
C SER A 185 0.49 -30.58 -27.46
N SER A 186 -0.27 -31.62 -27.12
CA SER A 186 -1.28 -32.23 -27.97
C SER A 186 -2.66 -31.56 -27.86
N GLY A 187 -2.78 -30.45 -27.11
CA GLY A 187 -4.03 -29.71 -26.94
C GLY A 187 -4.90 -30.18 -25.77
N ASP A 188 -4.48 -31.19 -25.00
CA ASP A 188 -5.16 -31.64 -23.78
C ASP A 188 -4.70 -30.85 -22.56
N GLY A 189 -5.38 -29.74 -22.31
CA GLY A 189 -5.15 -28.84 -21.17
C GLY A 189 -4.69 -27.44 -21.56
N SER A 190 -4.58 -26.54 -20.56
CA SER A 190 -4.12 -25.17 -20.79
C SER A 190 -2.61 -25.11 -21.00
N ILE A 191 -2.17 -24.46 -22.08
CA ILE A 191 -0.76 -24.12 -22.34
C ILE A 191 -0.19 -23.20 -21.26
N LYS A 192 -1.01 -22.27 -20.74
CA LYS A 192 -0.59 -21.33 -19.70
C LYS A 192 -0.82 -21.91 -18.31
N VAL A 193 0.23 -21.87 -17.48
CA VAL A 193 0.18 -22.36 -16.08
C VAL A 193 0.20 -21.21 -15.09
N GLY A 194 -0.85 -21.14 -14.26
CA GLY A 194 -0.98 -20.14 -13.20
C GLY A 194 -1.59 -18.83 -13.71
N LYS A 195 -1.41 -17.76 -12.93
CA LYS A 195 -1.94 -16.43 -13.27
C LYS A 195 -1.04 -15.67 -14.23
N ASP A 196 -1.62 -14.95 -15.18
CA ASP A 196 -0.90 -14.13 -16.14
C ASP A 196 -0.32 -12.86 -15.48
N PRO A 197 0.80 -12.33 -15.98
CA PRO A 197 1.30 -11.03 -15.54
C PRO A 197 0.28 -9.94 -15.87
N MET A 198 -0.04 -9.09 -14.90
CA MET A 198 -0.90 -7.93 -15.14
C MET A 198 -0.10 -6.86 -15.89
N THR A 199 -0.54 -6.43 -17.06
CA THR A 199 0.13 -5.35 -17.81
C THR A 199 0.01 -4.03 -17.04
N PHE A 200 0.95 -3.11 -17.26
CA PHE A 200 0.92 -1.79 -16.61
C PHE A 200 -0.35 -1.00 -16.96
N GLY A 201 -0.80 -1.08 -18.22
CA GLY A 201 -2.06 -0.47 -18.65
C GLY A 201 -3.28 -1.01 -17.92
N LEU A 202 -3.37 -2.34 -17.75
CA LEU A 202 -4.45 -2.99 -17.00
C LEU A 202 -4.40 -2.61 -15.51
N TYR A 203 -3.19 -2.62 -14.92
CA TYR A 203 -2.97 -2.16 -13.54
C TYR A 203 -3.49 -0.74 -13.32
N ARG A 204 -3.12 0.20 -14.20
CA ARG A 204 -3.57 1.60 -14.14
C ARG A 204 -5.09 1.70 -14.19
N ARG A 205 -5.71 0.97 -15.12
CA ARG A 205 -7.15 1.04 -15.33
C ARG A 205 -7.95 0.44 -14.18
N ILE A 206 -7.51 -0.69 -13.63
CA ILE A 206 -8.11 -1.27 -12.42
C ILE A 206 -7.99 -0.30 -11.24
N ALA A 207 -6.83 0.32 -11.06
CA ALA A 207 -6.61 1.29 -10.00
C ALA A 207 -7.51 2.53 -10.12
N GLU A 208 -7.72 3.02 -11.34
CA GLU A 208 -8.62 4.13 -11.64
C GLU A 208 -10.08 3.79 -11.35
N GLU A 209 -10.56 2.62 -11.79
CA GLU A 209 -11.92 2.15 -11.47
C GLU A 209 -12.14 1.99 -9.96
N MET A 210 -11.14 1.45 -9.25
CA MET A 210 -11.21 1.33 -7.79
C MET A 210 -11.17 2.71 -7.10
N MET A 211 -10.44 3.69 -7.66
CA MET A 211 -10.37 5.05 -7.15
C MET A 211 -11.71 5.77 -7.26
N LYS A 212 -12.42 5.65 -8.40
CA LYS A 212 -13.68 6.35 -8.66
C LYS A 212 -14.86 5.77 -7.86
N SER A 213 -14.74 4.56 -7.34
CA SER A 213 -15.81 3.89 -6.61
C SER A 213 -16.06 4.51 -5.23
N SER A 214 -17.32 4.81 -4.92
CA SER A 214 -17.74 5.23 -3.57
C SER A 214 -17.73 4.09 -2.53
N SER A 215 -17.37 2.87 -2.93
CA SER A 215 -17.30 1.72 -2.03
C SER A 215 -16.01 1.72 -1.20
N ARG A 216 -16.13 1.68 0.13
CA ARG A 216 -14.98 1.54 1.04
C ARG A 216 -14.12 0.31 0.75
N ASP A 217 -14.74 -0.77 0.26
CA ASP A 217 -14.01 -1.97 -0.16
C ASP A 217 -13.08 -1.72 -1.35
N MET A 218 -13.50 -0.84 -2.27
CA MET A 218 -12.72 -0.50 -3.46
C MET A 218 -11.60 0.48 -3.13
N VAL A 219 -11.84 1.45 -2.23
CA VAL A 219 -10.78 2.32 -1.70
C VAL A 219 -9.68 1.49 -1.03
N PHE A 220 -10.06 0.51 -0.21
CA PHE A 220 -9.11 -0.43 0.35
C PHE A 220 -8.42 -1.26 -0.75
N ALA A 221 -9.20 -1.79 -1.70
CA ALA A 221 -8.66 -2.66 -2.71
C ALA A 221 -7.61 -1.97 -3.59
N ARG A 222 -7.84 -0.69 -3.92
CA ARG A 222 -6.86 0.16 -4.61
C ARG A 222 -5.56 0.24 -3.81
N THR A 223 -5.65 0.55 -2.52
CA THR A 223 -4.48 0.65 -1.63
C THR A 223 -3.68 -0.65 -1.65
N PHE A 224 -4.36 -1.78 -1.48
CA PHE A 224 -3.73 -3.08 -1.48
C PHE A 224 -3.08 -3.44 -2.82
N LEU A 225 -3.75 -3.11 -3.94
CA LEU A 225 -3.24 -3.31 -5.30
C LEU A 225 -1.94 -2.51 -5.51
N LEU A 226 -1.97 -1.21 -5.21
CA LEU A 226 -0.84 -0.29 -5.39
C LEU A 226 0.34 -0.69 -4.52
N VAL A 227 0.12 -0.98 -3.23
CA VAL A 227 1.20 -1.41 -2.33
C VAL A 227 1.77 -2.76 -2.75
N SER A 228 0.92 -3.73 -3.14
CA SER A 228 1.41 -5.04 -3.60
C SER A 228 2.19 -4.98 -4.92
N TRP A 229 1.75 -4.13 -5.85
CA TRP A 229 2.42 -3.86 -7.11
C TRP A 229 3.80 -3.23 -6.86
N ASN A 230 3.83 -2.12 -6.11
CA ASN A 230 5.06 -1.38 -5.82
C ASN A 230 6.05 -2.22 -5.00
N LEU A 231 5.58 -2.99 -4.03
CA LEU A 231 6.47 -3.88 -3.28
C LEU A 231 6.94 -5.08 -4.09
N MET A 232 6.31 -5.41 -5.22
CA MET A 232 6.54 -6.68 -5.92
C MET A 232 6.46 -7.88 -4.96
N ALA A 233 5.52 -7.81 -4.02
CA ALA A 233 5.40 -8.75 -2.92
C ALA A 233 4.26 -9.75 -3.17
N ARG A 234 4.24 -10.85 -2.41
CA ARG A 234 3.04 -11.70 -2.36
C ARG A 234 2.01 -11.01 -1.49
N ALA A 235 0.74 -11.25 -1.79
CA ALA A 235 -0.36 -10.76 -0.97
C ALA A 235 -0.19 -11.09 0.52
N ALA A 236 0.33 -12.28 0.88
CA ALA A 236 0.57 -12.61 2.28
C ALA A 236 1.56 -11.67 2.98
N ASN A 237 2.62 -11.25 2.28
CA ASN A 237 3.61 -10.31 2.81
C ASN A 237 3.05 -8.89 2.92
N THR A 238 2.26 -8.43 1.94
CA THR A 238 1.60 -7.11 1.99
C THR A 238 0.68 -6.97 3.20
N VAL A 239 0.02 -8.05 3.60
CA VAL A 239 -0.97 -8.03 4.70
C VAL A 239 -0.35 -8.03 6.08
N SER A 240 0.79 -8.71 6.20
CA SER A 240 1.54 -8.77 7.45
C SER A 240 2.32 -7.47 7.71
N LEU A 241 2.16 -6.44 6.87
CA LEU A 241 2.80 -5.17 7.11
C LEU A 241 2.20 -4.50 8.35
N CYS A 242 3.09 -3.94 9.15
CA CYS A 242 2.78 -3.19 10.35
C CYS A 242 3.51 -1.86 10.28
N TYR A 243 3.09 -0.86 11.07
CA TYR A 243 3.78 0.43 11.09
C TYR A 243 5.26 0.31 11.48
N SER A 244 5.63 -0.68 12.31
CA SER A 244 7.03 -0.97 12.66
C SER A 244 7.88 -1.50 11.50
N HIS A 245 7.26 -1.87 10.37
CA HIS A 245 7.94 -2.32 9.16
C HIS A 245 8.12 -1.20 8.13
N MET A 246 7.72 0.03 8.47
CA MET A 246 7.72 1.15 7.54
C MET A 246 8.45 2.33 8.14
N GLU A 247 9.24 3.00 7.33
CA GLU A 247 9.83 4.30 7.65
C GLU A 247 9.85 5.17 6.39
N TRP A 248 9.97 6.47 6.58
CA TRP A 248 10.26 7.37 5.47
C TRP A 248 11.76 7.67 5.43
N GLY A 249 12.36 7.65 4.25
CA GLY A 249 13.76 8.02 4.10
C GLY A 249 14.04 8.63 2.73
N GLU A 250 14.74 9.77 2.74
CA GLU A 250 14.88 10.65 1.56
C GLU A 250 13.50 10.96 0.95
N ASP A 251 13.26 10.50 -0.26
CA ASP A 251 12.09 10.78 -1.07
C ASP A 251 11.16 9.55 -1.24
N ALA A 252 11.34 8.52 -0.43
CA ALA A 252 10.60 7.26 -0.54
C ALA A 252 10.09 6.71 0.81
N LEU A 253 8.96 6.00 0.73
CA LEU A 253 8.49 5.10 1.78
C LEU A 253 9.29 3.79 1.70
N ARG A 254 10.03 3.46 2.76
CA ARG A 254 10.81 2.24 2.89
C ARG A 254 10.02 1.19 3.64
N VAL A 255 9.95 -0.02 3.07
CA VAL A 255 9.23 -1.15 3.67
C VAL A 255 10.16 -2.33 3.89
N PHE A 256 10.21 -2.80 5.12
CA PHE A 256 11.03 -3.92 5.56
C PHE A 256 10.21 -5.19 5.68
N PHE A 257 10.77 -6.32 5.21
CA PHE A 257 10.16 -7.63 5.45
C PHE A 257 10.97 -8.43 6.46
N ALA A 258 10.29 -8.97 7.47
CA ALA A 258 10.92 -9.87 8.44
C ALA A 258 11.38 -11.19 7.82
N HIS A 259 10.69 -11.67 6.78
CA HIS A 259 11.06 -12.85 6.01
C HIS A 259 10.49 -12.78 4.59
N MET A 260 11.11 -13.49 3.65
CA MET A 260 10.67 -13.57 2.25
C MET A 260 10.60 -15.04 1.81
N LYS A 261 10.00 -15.37 0.65
CA LYS A 261 9.92 -16.81 0.25
C LYS A 261 11.30 -17.43 0.01
N ASN A 262 12.24 -16.67 -0.55
CA ASN A 262 13.63 -17.10 -0.74
C ASN A 262 14.48 -16.92 0.52
N ASP A 263 13.92 -16.38 1.60
CA ASP A 263 14.54 -16.25 2.91
C ASP A 263 13.50 -16.49 4.02
N GLN A 264 13.00 -17.73 4.07
CA GLN A 264 11.98 -18.12 5.06
C GLN A 264 12.51 -18.07 6.50
N ARG A 265 13.84 -18.07 6.66
CA ARG A 265 14.52 -18.00 7.95
C ARG A 265 14.86 -16.57 8.39
N GLY A 266 14.64 -15.56 7.53
CA GLY A 266 14.94 -14.16 7.84
C GLY A 266 16.43 -13.90 8.09
N THR A 267 17.30 -14.69 7.46
CA THR A 267 18.76 -14.68 7.69
C THR A 267 19.49 -13.64 6.85
N ARG A 268 18.85 -13.09 5.82
CA ARG A 268 19.44 -12.04 4.99
C ARG A 268 19.28 -10.68 5.67
N PRO A 269 20.19 -9.72 5.40
CA PRO A 269 20.00 -8.33 5.78
C PRO A 269 18.58 -7.86 5.39
N ARG A 270 17.93 -7.12 6.29
CA ARG A 270 16.56 -6.63 6.08
C ARG A 270 16.62 -5.39 5.20
N ASP A 271 16.95 -5.59 3.93
CA ASP A 271 17.00 -4.51 2.95
C ASP A 271 15.59 -3.95 2.68
N PRO A 272 15.42 -2.62 2.67
CA PRO A 272 14.11 -2.01 2.42
C PRO A 272 13.72 -2.11 0.94
N ARG A 273 12.41 -2.14 0.69
CA ARG A 273 11.83 -1.89 -0.63
C ARG A 273 11.30 -0.47 -0.68
N HIS A 274 11.78 0.33 -1.63
CA HIS A 274 11.45 1.75 -1.76
C HIS A 274 10.17 1.95 -2.59
N ILE A 275 9.14 2.57 -2.02
CA ILE A 275 7.89 2.97 -2.70
C ILE A 275 7.92 4.49 -2.89
N TYR A 276 7.69 4.97 -4.13
CA TYR A 276 7.74 6.38 -4.47
C TYR A 276 6.34 6.95 -4.72
N ALA A 277 6.14 8.24 -4.43
CA ALA A 277 4.95 8.93 -4.88
C ALA A 277 4.95 9.05 -6.41
N ASN A 278 3.76 9.00 -7.02
CA ASN A 278 3.58 9.35 -8.43
C ASN A 278 2.60 10.54 -8.56
N PRO A 279 3.08 11.76 -8.34
CA PRO A 279 2.26 12.97 -8.42
C PRO A 279 1.77 13.29 -9.86
N LEU A 280 2.31 12.63 -10.88
CA LEU A 280 1.88 12.81 -12.27
C LEU A 280 0.66 11.94 -12.61
N MET A 281 0.45 10.83 -11.88
CA MET A 281 -0.66 9.90 -12.10
C MET A 281 -1.35 9.55 -10.78
N PRO A 282 -2.36 10.35 -10.35
CA PRO A 282 -3.05 10.16 -9.08
C PRO A 282 -3.66 8.76 -8.93
N ALA A 283 -4.22 8.20 -10.01
CA ALA A 283 -4.86 6.88 -10.02
C ALA A 283 -3.95 5.77 -9.46
N ILE A 284 -2.65 5.80 -9.77
CA ILE A 284 -1.67 4.79 -9.35
C ILE A 284 -0.66 5.28 -8.31
N CYS A 285 -0.79 6.52 -7.81
CA CYS A 285 0.08 7.07 -6.78
C CYS A 285 -0.08 6.28 -5.45
N PRO A 286 0.94 5.52 -5.00
CA PRO A 286 0.82 4.68 -3.83
C PRO A 286 0.75 5.48 -2.53
N ILE A 287 1.47 6.61 -2.44
CA ILE A 287 1.45 7.47 -1.24
C ILE A 287 0.09 8.14 -1.05
N LEU A 288 -0.57 8.56 -2.14
CA LEU A 288 -1.96 9.01 -2.11
C LEU A 288 -2.94 7.91 -1.66
N ALA A 289 -2.62 6.63 -1.90
CA ALA A 289 -3.51 5.51 -1.60
C ALA A 289 -3.45 5.02 -0.14
N ILE A 290 -2.34 5.16 0.59
CA ILE A 290 -2.08 4.52 1.90
C ILE A 290 -2.97 5.00 3.09
N GLY A 291 -4.07 5.71 2.82
CA GLY A 291 -5.01 6.24 3.83
C GLY A 291 -6.15 5.32 4.31
N ASN A 292 -6.33 4.08 3.84
CA ASN A 292 -7.48 3.23 4.25
C ASN A 292 -7.21 1.70 4.20
N ASP A 293 -7.63 0.94 5.23
CA ASP A 293 -7.21 -0.45 5.53
C ASP A 293 -8.32 -1.55 5.43
N GLN A 294 -7.87 -2.83 5.32
CA GLN A 294 -8.47 -4.16 5.63
C GLN A 294 -8.55 -5.25 4.51
N TYR A 295 -7.64 -6.24 4.60
CA TYR A 295 -7.28 -7.32 3.65
C TYR A 295 -8.34 -8.26 3.04
N ASP A 296 -9.24 -8.87 3.82
CA ASP A 296 -10.01 -10.04 3.33
C ASP A 296 -11.04 -9.69 2.24
N ARG A 297 -11.30 -8.40 2.03
CA ARG A 297 -12.18 -7.90 0.97
C ARG A 297 -11.47 -7.74 -0.37
N PHE A 298 -10.14 -7.68 -0.42
CA PHE A 298 -9.40 -7.38 -1.67
C PHE A 298 -9.68 -8.39 -2.77
N ARG A 299 -9.59 -9.70 -2.50
CA ARG A 299 -9.80 -10.72 -3.54
C ARG A 299 -11.21 -10.66 -4.12
N LYS A 300 -12.22 -10.38 -3.28
CA LYS A 300 -13.61 -10.23 -3.70
C LYS A 300 -13.82 -8.91 -4.45
N ALA A 301 -13.19 -7.82 -3.99
CA ALA A 301 -13.21 -6.52 -4.64
C ALA A 301 -12.55 -6.55 -6.03
N LEU A 302 -11.36 -7.13 -6.15
CA LEU A 302 -10.68 -7.32 -7.43
C LEU A 302 -11.53 -8.11 -8.42
N ARG A 303 -12.15 -9.22 -7.99
CA ARG A 303 -13.05 -9.99 -8.83
C ARG A 303 -14.25 -9.17 -9.31
N ARG A 304 -14.91 -8.42 -8.40
CA ARG A 304 -16.01 -7.51 -8.74
C ARG A 304 -15.61 -6.44 -9.77
N VAL A 305 -14.39 -5.90 -9.70
CA VAL A 305 -13.89 -4.92 -10.69
C VAL A 305 -13.65 -5.58 -12.04
N LEU A 306 -13.03 -6.77 -12.07
CA LEU A 306 -12.75 -7.49 -13.31
C LEU A 306 -14.04 -7.95 -14.01
N GLU A 307 -15.11 -8.22 -13.26
CA GLU A 307 -16.42 -8.63 -13.75
C GLU A 307 -17.35 -7.44 -14.07
N SER A 308 -16.91 -6.19 -13.87
CA SER A 308 -17.73 -5.01 -14.24
C SER A 308 -17.86 -4.89 -15.76
N THR A 309 -18.99 -4.40 -16.26
CA THR A 309 -19.29 -4.35 -17.70
C THR A 309 -18.21 -3.61 -18.51
N GLY A 310 -17.71 -2.48 -18.00
CA GLY A 310 -16.65 -1.71 -18.65
C GLY A 310 -15.27 -2.37 -18.63
N MET A 311 -14.93 -3.10 -17.56
CA MET A 311 -13.64 -3.79 -17.46
C MET A 311 -13.66 -5.12 -18.22
N ALA A 312 -14.77 -5.86 -18.17
CA ALA A 312 -14.94 -7.13 -18.86
C ALA A 312 -14.80 -6.98 -20.38
N GLY A 313 -15.42 -5.95 -20.98
CA GLY A 313 -15.28 -5.69 -22.42
C GLY A 313 -13.84 -5.34 -22.83
N GLU A 314 -13.05 -4.79 -21.92
CA GLU A 314 -11.65 -4.41 -22.19
C GLU A 314 -10.66 -5.53 -21.93
N LEU A 315 -10.97 -6.39 -20.95
CA LEU A 315 -10.31 -7.68 -20.80
C LEU A 315 -10.51 -8.52 -22.06
N GLU A 316 -11.73 -8.56 -22.61
CA GLU A 316 -12.04 -9.21 -23.89
C GLU A 316 -11.26 -8.57 -25.05
N ARG A 317 -11.29 -7.23 -25.18
CA ARG A 317 -10.50 -6.50 -26.20
C ARG A 317 -9.00 -6.79 -26.10
N CYS A 318 -8.47 -6.98 -24.90
CA CYS A 318 -7.06 -7.28 -24.66
C CYS A 318 -6.76 -8.79 -24.66
N GLY A 319 -7.73 -9.66 -25.00
CA GLY A 319 -7.56 -11.11 -25.01
C GLY A 319 -7.19 -11.72 -23.65
N THR A 320 -7.58 -11.09 -22.54
CA THR A 320 -7.26 -11.52 -21.17
C THR A 320 -8.51 -11.99 -20.46
N ASN A 321 -8.52 -13.20 -19.88
CA ASN A 321 -9.65 -13.67 -19.09
C ASN A 321 -9.58 -13.16 -17.64
N CYS A 322 -10.72 -12.85 -17.02
CA CYS A 322 -10.78 -12.46 -15.61
C CYS A 322 -10.20 -13.54 -14.67
N ASP A 323 -10.32 -14.81 -15.03
CA ASP A 323 -9.77 -15.93 -14.27
C ASP A 323 -8.27 -16.15 -14.47
N ASP A 324 -7.63 -15.44 -15.40
CA ASP A 324 -6.16 -15.45 -15.55
C ASP A 324 -5.48 -14.40 -14.66
N ILE A 325 -6.26 -13.43 -14.18
CA ILE A 325 -5.78 -12.38 -13.27
C ILE A 325 -6.04 -12.74 -11.81
N GLY A 326 -5.12 -12.36 -10.92
CA GLY A 326 -5.27 -12.59 -9.48
C GLY A 326 -4.13 -11.98 -8.67
N THR A 327 -4.05 -12.35 -7.39
CA THR A 327 -3.06 -11.76 -6.46
C THR A 327 -1.61 -11.99 -6.87
N HIS A 328 -1.32 -13.04 -7.66
CA HIS A 328 0.00 -13.30 -8.21
C HIS A 328 0.33 -12.47 -9.46
N SER A 329 -0.68 -11.98 -10.17
CA SER A 329 -0.53 -11.18 -11.41
C SER A 329 0.14 -9.85 -11.15
N MET A 330 -0.11 -9.22 -9.99
CA MET A 330 0.48 -7.92 -9.61
C MET A 330 2.01 -8.03 -9.56
N ARG A 331 2.54 -9.00 -8.81
CA ARG A 331 3.98 -9.18 -8.66
C ARG A 331 4.66 -9.61 -9.96
N LYS A 332 4.03 -10.50 -10.75
CA LYS A 332 4.54 -10.90 -12.06
C LYS A 332 4.56 -9.71 -13.02
N GLY A 333 3.45 -8.97 -13.08
CA GLY A 333 3.27 -7.78 -13.90
C GLY A 333 4.28 -6.68 -13.59
N ALA A 334 4.46 -6.35 -12.31
CA ALA A 334 5.44 -5.36 -11.87
C ALA A 334 6.88 -5.77 -12.23
N ALA A 335 7.25 -7.04 -12.03
CA ALA A 335 8.57 -7.55 -12.42
C ALA A 335 8.79 -7.45 -13.94
N THR A 336 7.81 -7.89 -14.73
CA THR A 336 7.87 -7.79 -16.20
C THR A 336 7.94 -6.33 -16.65
N TYR A 337 7.15 -5.44 -16.07
CA TYR A 337 7.17 -4.02 -16.41
C TYR A 337 8.54 -3.38 -16.12
N CYS A 338 9.17 -3.70 -14.99
CA CYS A 338 10.51 -3.23 -14.72
C CYS A 338 11.54 -3.80 -15.68
N SER A 339 11.52 -5.10 -15.93
CA SER A 339 12.57 -5.75 -16.73
C SER A 339 12.43 -5.53 -18.25
N SER A 340 11.24 -5.23 -18.74
CA SER A 340 10.99 -5.16 -20.19
C SER A 340 10.01 -4.07 -20.61
N GLY A 341 9.65 -3.13 -19.74
CA GLY A 341 8.81 -1.98 -20.08
C GLY A 341 9.56 -0.86 -20.80
N SER A 342 10.89 -0.87 -20.75
CA SER A 342 11.79 0.06 -21.44
C SER A 342 13.14 -0.59 -21.68
N THR A 343 13.88 -0.12 -22.69
CA THR A 343 15.29 -0.48 -22.90
C THR A 343 16.21 0.14 -21.85
N ALA A 344 15.76 1.21 -21.18
CA ALA A 344 16.45 1.82 -20.04
C ALA A 344 16.03 1.20 -18.70
N CYS A 345 15.73 -0.10 -18.66
CA CYS A 345 15.19 -0.78 -17.49
C CYS A 345 16.18 -0.89 -16.32
N PRO A 346 15.70 -1.04 -15.07
CA PRO A 346 16.54 -1.36 -13.93
C PRO A 346 17.28 -2.69 -14.08
N PRO A 347 18.41 -2.89 -13.38
CA PRO A 347 19.18 -4.13 -13.42
C PRO A 347 18.31 -5.34 -13.06
N ALA A 348 18.35 -6.40 -13.88
CA ALA A 348 17.56 -7.61 -13.66
C ALA A 348 17.79 -8.24 -12.27
N ILE A 349 19.01 -8.13 -11.73
CA ILE A 349 19.36 -8.58 -10.38
C ILE A 349 18.50 -7.86 -9.33
N ALA A 350 18.40 -6.53 -9.40
CA ALA A 350 17.57 -5.75 -8.48
C ALA A 350 16.09 -6.14 -8.59
N VAL A 351 15.58 -6.34 -9.82
CA VAL A 351 14.21 -6.80 -10.06
C VAL A 351 13.96 -8.19 -9.43
N HIS A 352 14.88 -9.14 -9.62
CA HIS A 352 14.76 -10.49 -9.08
C HIS A 352 14.82 -10.51 -7.54
N LEU A 353 15.75 -9.76 -6.95
CA LEU A 353 15.89 -9.62 -5.50
C LEU A 353 14.63 -8.99 -4.90
N ARG A 354 14.13 -7.90 -5.49
CA ARG A 354 12.86 -7.27 -5.07
C ARG A 354 11.65 -8.19 -5.29
N ALA A 355 11.61 -9.00 -6.33
CA ALA A 355 10.54 -9.99 -6.54
C ALA A 355 10.57 -11.16 -5.52
N GLY A 356 11.67 -11.29 -4.76
CA GLY A 356 11.94 -12.41 -3.87
C GLY A 356 12.09 -13.72 -4.65
N TRP A 357 12.78 -13.66 -5.78
CA TRP A 357 13.13 -14.80 -6.63
C TRP A 357 14.55 -15.28 -6.31
N ALA A 358 14.81 -16.56 -6.54
CA ALA A 358 16.17 -17.09 -6.45
C ALA A 358 16.91 -16.73 -7.75
N LEU A 359 18.16 -16.30 -7.63
CA LEU A 359 19.02 -16.02 -8.80
C LEU A 359 19.60 -17.31 -9.37
N GLY A 360 19.83 -18.31 -8.52
CA GLY A 360 20.35 -19.63 -8.88
C GLY A 360 21.88 -19.73 -8.83
N GLY A 361 22.36 -20.90 -8.42
CA GLY A 361 23.78 -21.27 -8.49
C GLY A 361 24.73 -20.27 -7.82
N VAL A 362 25.76 -19.86 -8.56
CA VAL A 362 26.79 -18.92 -8.11
C VAL A 362 26.21 -17.52 -7.84
N GLN A 363 25.20 -17.10 -8.59
CA GLN A 363 24.63 -15.75 -8.46
C GLN A 363 24.02 -15.50 -7.07
N ASP A 364 23.32 -16.47 -6.49
CA ASP A 364 22.74 -16.35 -5.14
C ASP A 364 23.81 -16.18 -4.03
N ARG A 365 25.06 -16.58 -4.28
CA ARG A 365 26.15 -16.48 -3.31
C ARG A 365 26.81 -15.10 -3.33
N TYR A 366 27.00 -14.54 -4.52
CA TYR A 366 27.84 -13.34 -4.73
C TYR A 366 27.05 -12.07 -5.03
N LEU A 367 25.86 -12.16 -5.63
CA LEU A 367 25.06 -10.99 -5.96
C LEU A 367 24.12 -10.66 -4.81
N ARG A 368 24.29 -9.46 -4.25
CA ARG A 368 23.56 -8.96 -3.09
C ARG A 368 22.71 -7.76 -3.46
N HIS A 369 21.82 -7.41 -2.54
CA HIS A 369 21.03 -6.19 -2.65
C HIS A 369 21.97 -4.98 -2.76
N ASP A 370 21.56 -4.05 -3.61
CA ASP A 370 22.14 -2.72 -3.71
C ASP A 370 20.99 -1.71 -3.68
N SER A 371 21.14 -0.66 -2.87
CA SER A 371 20.08 0.31 -2.63
C SER A 371 19.73 1.09 -3.89
N ALA A 372 20.71 1.50 -4.70
CA ALA A 372 20.45 2.27 -5.91
C ALA A 372 19.65 1.44 -6.93
N GLY A 373 19.96 0.15 -7.05
CA GLY A 373 19.20 -0.80 -7.86
C GLY A 373 17.73 -0.90 -7.41
N ASP A 374 17.46 -1.08 -6.11
CA ASP A 374 16.08 -1.16 -5.60
C ASP A 374 15.32 0.17 -5.72
N MET A 375 16.00 1.29 -5.46
CA MET A 375 15.44 2.64 -5.63
C MET A 375 15.01 2.88 -7.08
N PHE A 376 15.85 2.50 -8.04
CA PHE A 376 15.52 2.61 -9.47
C PHE A 376 14.31 1.74 -9.83
N VAL A 377 14.29 0.48 -9.37
CA VAL A 377 13.12 -0.40 -9.52
C VAL A 377 11.87 0.23 -8.91
N GLY A 378 11.99 0.79 -7.71
CA GLY A 378 10.91 1.45 -6.98
C GLY A 378 10.25 2.57 -7.78
N ARG A 379 11.06 3.49 -8.33
CA ARG A 379 10.54 4.57 -9.19
C ARG A 379 9.84 4.04 -10.43
N THR A 380 10.42 3.03 -11.08
CA THR A 380 9.83 2.40 -12.26
C THR A 380 8.46 1.78 -11.92
N VAL A 381 8.35 0.94 -10.87
CA VAL A 381 7.05 0.34 -10.51
C VAL A 381 6.01 1.34 -10.03
N SER A 382 6.43 2.48 -9.46
CA SER A 382 5.54 3.60 -9.13
C SER A 382 4.98 4.29 -10.37
N GLY A 383 5.52 4.01 -11.55
CA GLY A 383 5.05 4.52 -12.84
C GLY A 383 5.61 5.89 -13.19
N LEU A 384 6.73 6.29 -12.59
CA LEU A 384 7.41 7.53 -12.99
C LEU A 384 7.99 7.38 -14.41
N PRO A 385 8.01 8.46 -15.22
CA PRO A 385 8.32 8.38 -16.65
C PRO A 385 9.82 8.19 -16.89
N ILE A 386 10.29 6.94 -17.01
CA ILE A 386 11.72 6.58 -17.10
C ILE A 386 12.50 7.22 -18.25
N LEU A 387 11.81 7.75 -19.26
CA LEU A 387 12.39 8.42 -20.44
C LEU A 387 12.20 9.94 -20.39
N ASP A 388 11.92 10.50 -19.22
CA ASP A 388 11.71 11.93 -19.01
C ASP A 388 12.46 12.39 -17.74
N ALA A 389 12.86 13.66 -17.68
CA ALA A 389 13.53 14.21 -16.49
C ALA A 389 12.63 14.19 -15.24
N ASP A 390 11.31 14.17 -15.43
CA ASP A 390 10.32 14.04 -14.34
C ASP A 390 10.41 12.67 -13.64
N PHE A 391 11.19 11.73 -14.14
CA PHE A 391 11.56 10.53 -13.37
C PHE A 391 12.24 10.89 -12.03
N ALA A 392 12.95 12.01 -11.98
CA ALA A 392 13.62 12.54 -10.79
C ALA A 392 12.73 13.42 -9.89
N THR A 393 11.44 13.52 -10.21
CA THR A 393 10.48 14.30 -9.41
C THR A 393 10.42 13.80 -7.97
N LEU A 394 10.40 14.73 -7.03
CA LEU A 394 10.23 14.47 -5.60
C LEU A 394 8.73 14.36 -5.25
N PRO A 395 8.38 13.66 -4.16
CA PRO A 395 7.01 13.63 -3.65
C PRO A 395 6.54 15.05 -3.28
N PRO A 396 5.21 15.33 -3.36
CA PRO A 396 4.66 16.53 -2.75
C PRO A 396 5.06 16.61 -1.28
N ARG A 397 5.53 17.78 -0.86
CA ARG A 397 6.08 18.01 0.48
C ARG A 397 5.75 19.40 0.99
N PHE A 398 5.70 19.58 2.30
CA PHE A 398 5.45 20.88 2.90
C PHE A 398 6.74 21.70 3.02
N HIS A 399 6.65 23.01 2.72
CA HIS A 399 7.71 23.99 2.94
C HIS A 399 7.24 25.07 3.94
N GLY A 400 6.99 24.67 5.19
CA GLY A 400 6.50 25.56 6.25
C GLY A 400 5.14 25.15 6.79
N GLY A 401 4.48 26.06 7.52
CA GLY A 401 3.15 25.79 8.09
C GLY A 401 3.11 24.64 9.10
N ARG A 402 4.19 24.40 9.85
CA ARG A 402 4.35 23.22 10.73
C ARG A 402 3.17 23.02 11.68
N GLU A 403 2.65 24.10 12.25
CA GLU A 403 1.52 24.03 13.17
C GLU A 403 0.23 23.59 12.45
N GLN A 404 -0.07 24.20 11.30
CA GLN A 404 -1.23 23.85 10.47
C GLN A 404 -1.14 22.41 9.96
N VAL A 405 0.06 21.96 9.58
CA VAL A 405 0.34 20.59 9.15
C VAL A 405 0.10 19.61 10.30
N GLU A 406 0.56 19.89 11.52
CA GLU A 406 0.32 19.03 12.69
C GLU A 406 -1.16 19.00 13.12
N ILE A 407 -1.88 20.12 13.02
CA ILE A 407 -3.34 20.15 13.20
C ILE A 407 -4.01 19.26 12.16
N ALA A 408 -3.70 19.46 10.87
CA ALA A 408 -4.26 18.69 9.78
C ALA A 408 -3.94 17.19 9.88
N LYS A 409 -2.73 16.81 10.29
CA LYS A 409 -2.35 15.40 10.56
C LYS A 409 -3.19 14.81 11.68
N ARG A 410 -3.40 15.55 12.77
CA ARG A 410 -4.25 15.11 13.89
C ARG A 410 -5.71 14.94 13.49
N ILE A 411 -6.23 15.76 12.57
CA ILE A 411 -7.60 15.65 12.06
C ILE A 411 -7.72 14.49 11.05
N GLY A 412 -6.78 14.40 10.09
CA GLY A 412 -6.83 13.47 8.97
C GLY A 412 -6.38 12.03 9.29
N PHE A 413 -5.44 11.86 10.23
CA PHE A 413 -4.84 10.56 10.56
C PHE A 413 -4.99 10.24 12.06
N ARG A 414 -6.17 9.74 12.42
CA ARG A 414 -6.48 9.34 13.80
C ARG A 414 -5.53 8.24 14.30
N GLN A 415 -4.89 8.46 15.46
CA GLN A 415 -4.00 7.50 16.14
C GLN A 415 -2.78 7.05 15.33
N LEU A 416 -2.25 7.91 14.46
CA LEU A 416 -0.98 7.64 13.79
C LEU A 416 0.14 7.52 14.84
N PRO A 417 0.89 6.40 14.89
CA PRO A 417 1.98 6.27 15.85
C PRO A 417 3.09 7.27 15.52
N ARG A 418 3.84 7.71 16.55
CA ARG A 418 4.96 8.66 16.36
C ARG A 418 5.96 8.18 15.31
N SER A 419 6.23 6.86 15.26
CA SER A 419 7.12 6.24 14.27
C SER A 419 6.64 6.41 12.82
N ALA A 420 5.34 6.62 12.59
CA ALA A 420 4.76 6.82 11.27
C ALA A 420 4.41 8.30 10.98
N SER A 421 4.76 9.24 11.87
CA SER A 421 4.39 10.66 11.75
C SER A 421 4.81 11.26 10.41
N LEU A 422 6.06 10.99 9.97
CA LEU A 422 6.59 11.49 8.70
C LEU A 422 5.88 10.85 7.50
N ILE A 423 5.48 9.57 7.59
CA ILE A 423 4.67 8.90 6.56
C ILE A 423 3.32 9.61 6.41
N GLY A 424 2.68 9.94 7.54
CA GLY A 424 1.42 10.69 7.56
C GLY A 424 1.55 12.09 6.96
N GLU A 425 2.71 12.74 7.13
CA GLU A 425 2.98 14.05 6.57
C GLU A 425 3.08 14.02 5.03
N PHE A 426 3.82 13.08 4.46
CA PHE A 426 3.88 12.92 3.00
C PHE A 426 2.57 12.40 2.40
N ALA A 427 1.83 11.57 3.14
CA ALA A 427 0.47 11.18 2.76
C ALA A 427 -0.46 12.39 2.73
N LEU A 428 -0.39 13.26 3.75
CA LEU A 428 -1.13 14.51 3.79
C LEU A 428 -0.77 15.43 2.63
N ALA A 429 0.52 15.64 2.39
CA ALA A 429 1.00 16.49 1.30
C ALA A 429 0.51 15.98 -0.06
N SER A 430 0.51 14.66 -0.26
CA SER A 430 -0.06 14.03 -1.46
C SER A 430 -1.56 14.28 -1.61
N ILE A 431 -2.33 14.21 -0.52
CA ILE A 431 -3.77 14.50 -0.54
C ILE A 431 -4.04 15.96 -0.90
N VAL A 432 -3.32 16.90 -0.26
CA VAL A 432 -3.49 18.35 -0.49
C VAL A 432 -3.10 18.71 -1.93
N TYR A 433 -1.98 18.21 -2.42
CA TYR A 433 -1.53 18.43 -3.81
C TYR A 433 -2.57 17.95 -4.83
N HIS A 434 -3.22 16.81 -4.56
CA HIS A 434 -4.23 16.23 -5.45
C HIS A 434 -5.66 16.68 -5.17
N TYR A 435 -5.89 17.64 -4.26
CA TYR A 435 -7.23 17.99 -3.79
C TYR A 435 -8.21 18.37 -4.92
N GLU A 436 -7.79 19.24 -5.84
CA GLU A 436 -8.64 19.67 -6.97
C GLU A 436 -8.95 18.50 -7.91
N TYR A 437 -7.94 17.71 -8.27
CA TYR A 437 -8.13 16.51 -9.09
C TYR A 437 -9.13 15.56 -8.46
N LEU A 438 -9.05 15.34 -7.15
CA LEU A 438 -9.97 14.48 -6.42
C LEU A 438 -11.40 15.03 -6.48
N LYS A 439 -11.59 16.34 -6.28
CA LYS A 439 -12.91 17.00 -6.38
C LYS A 439 -13.53 16.88 -7.78
N GLU A 440 -12.72 17.06 -8.82
CA GLU A 440 -13.18 17.00 -10.21
C GLU A 440 -13.51 15.59 -10.68
N ASN A 441 -12.79 14.57 -10.18
CA ASN A 441 -12.84 13.21 -10.75
C ASN A 441 -13.54 12.19 -9.86
N LEU A 442 -13.86 12.50 -8.60
CA LEU A 442 -14.54 11.59 -7.68
C LEU A 442 -15.98 12.04 -7.41
N PRO A 443 -16.92 11.10 -7.20
CA PRO A 443 -18.29 11.45 -6.88
C PRO A 443 -18.38 12.13 -5.51
N GLY A 444 -19.29 13.09 -5.34
CA GLY A 444 -19.43 13.85 -4.08
C GLY A 444 -19.75 13.01 -2.83
N ASN A 445 -20.28 11.79 -3.02
CA ASN A 445 -20.52 10.84 -1.92
C ASN A 445 -19.31 9.92 -1.63
N HIS A 446 -18.16 10.14 -2.28
CA HIS A 446 -16.97 9.32 -2.12
C HIS A 446 -16.46 9.35 -0.66
N PRO A 447 -16.01 8.21 -0.08
CA PRO A 447 -15.57 8.15 1.32
C PRO A 447 -14.47 9.13 1.72
N ILE A 448 -13.63 9.56 0.77
CA ILE A 448 -12.59 10.56 1.05
C ILE A 448 -13.19 11.90 1.51
N PHE A 449 -14.31 12.33 0.92
CA PHE A 449 -15.02 13.55 1.28
C PHE A 449 -15.88 13.39 2.54
N GLN A 450 -15.87 12.20 3.17
CA GLN A 450 -16.43 12.00 4.51
C GLN A 450 -15.40 12.33 5.61
N SER A 451 -14.13 12.48 5.26
CA SER A 451 -13.08 12.91 6.20
C SER A 451 -13.33 14.36 6.63
N PRO A 452 -13.23 14.68 7.94
CA PRO A 452 -13.39 16.05 8.43
C PRO A 452 -12.43 17.04 7.74
N LEU A 453 -11.17 16.63 7.55
CA LEU A 453 -10.15 17.47 6.89
C LEU A 453 -10.52 17.80 5.44
N MET A 454 -11.07 16.84 4.69
CA MET A 454 -11.40 16.99 3.27
C MET A 454 -12.58 17.94 3.01
N ARG A 455 -13.26 18.41 4.06
CA ARG A 455 -14.38 19.35 4.00
C ARG A 455 -14.02 20.75 4.42
N ASP A 456 -12.90 20.89 5.11
CA ASP A 456 -12.39 22.18 5.52
C ASP A 456 -11.66 22.81 4.34
N GLU A 457 -12.42 23.45 3.45
CA GLU A 457 -11.87 24.05 2.24
C GLU A 457 -10.86 25.15 2.57
N GLN A 458 -11.08 25.88 3.66
CA GLN A 458 -10.17 26.93 4.12
C GLN A 458 -8.84 26.33 4.56
N MET A 459 -8.86 25.29 5.40
CA MET A 459 -7.65 24.57 5.80
C MET A 459 -6.94 23.97 4.57
N MET A 460 -7.68 23.43 3.60
CA MET A 460 -7.07 22.91 2.36
C MET A 460 -6.37 23.99 1.56
N GLN A 461 -6.95 25.19 1.40
CA GLN A 461 -6.28 26.29 0.70
C GLN A 461 -5.05 26.79 1.46
N VAL A 462 -5.11 26.88 2.78
CA VAL A 462 -3.96 27.23 3.62
C VAL A 462 -2.83 26.21 3.44
N LEU A 463 -3.14 24.92 3.55
CA LEU A 463 -2.15 23.85 3.38
C LEU A 463 -1.57 23.82 1.96
N LYS A 464 -2.38 24.10 0.94
CA LYS A 464 -1.94 24.17 -0.46
C LYS A 464 -0.89 25.25 -0.68
N GLY A 465 -0.98 26.37 0.04
CA GLY A 465 0.02 27.43 0.04
C GLY A 465 1.39 27.01 0.58
N PHE A 466 1.48 25.87 1.30
CA PHE A 466 2.72 25.31 1.81
C PHE A 466 3.25 24.13 0.98
N ILE A 467 2.60 23.74 -0.12
CA ILE A 467 3.01 22.58 -0.92
C ILE A 467 4.10 22.97 -1.91
N LYS A 468 5.21 22.22 -1.88
CA LYS A 468 6.25 22.20 -2.90
C LYS A 468 6.19 20.90 -3.69
N PHE A 469 6.39 21.01 -5.01
CA PHE A 469 6.38 19.90 -5.95
C PHE A 469 7.43 20.14 -7.05
N GLY A 470 7.96 19.06 -7.65
CA GLY A 470 8.92 19.12 -8.74
C GLY A 470 10.28 18.47 -8.41
N PRO A 471 11.32 18.74 -9.21
CA PRO A 471 12.67 18.22 -8.97
C PRO A 471 13.27 18.75 -7.65
N PRO A 472 14.40 18.17 -7.19
CA PRO A 472 15.16 18.72 -6.08
C PRO A 472 15.69 20.11 -6.41
N ASN A 473 15.51 21.07 -5.50
CA ASN A 473 16.14 22.39 -5.56
C ASN A 473 17.18 22.51 -4.42
N GLY A 474 18.08 23.49 -4.51
CA GLY A 474 19.15 23.69 -3.52
C GLY A 474 18.69 23.85 -2.05
N ASP A 475 17.45 24.26 -1.83
CA ASP A 475 16.87 24.45 -0.49
C ASP A 475 16.12 23.22 0.05
N ASP A 476 16.12 22.09 -0.68
CA ASP A 476 15.44 20.88 -0.22
C ASP A 476 16.29 20.04 0.74
N ASN A 477 15.70 19.63 1.85
CA ASN A 477 16.31 18.71 2.80
C ASN A 477 16.24 17.23 2.35
N ILE A 478 15.79 16.96 1.13
CA ILE A 478 15.66 15.60 0.57
C ILE A 478 16.22 15.56 -0.85
N SER A 479 16.85 14.45 -1.21
CA SER A 479 17.40 14.23 -2.55
C SER A 479 16.61 13.20 -3.33
N ALA A 480 16.61 13.33 -4.67
CA ALA A 480 16.02 12.33 -5.55
C ALA A 480 16.93 11.09 -5.62
N THR A 481 16.45 9.95 -5.10
CA THR A 481 17.24 8.70 -5.05
C THR A 481 17.01 7.78 -6.26
N GLY A 482 17.94 6.88 -6.60
CA GLY A 482 17.73 5.88 -7.67
C GLY A 482 17.60 6.46 -9.09
N ILE A 483 18.26 7.59 -9.37
CA ILE A 483 18.21 8.27 -10.66
C ILE A 483 19.28 7.69 -11.61
N PRO A 484 18.88 7.13 -12.76
CA PRO A 484 19.85 6.64 -13.74
C PRO A 484 20.50 7.80 -14.51
N PRO A 485 21.72 7.62 -15.05
CA PRO A 485 22.48 8.69 -15.70
C PRO A 485 21.74 9.40 -16.84
N HIS A 486 20.94 8.67 -17.62
CA HIS A 486 20.21 9.27 -18.74
C HIS A 486 19.13 10.26 -18.30
N VAL A 487 18.53 10.08 -17.11
CA VAL A 487 17.56 11.04 -16.56
C VAL A 487 18.26 12.33 -16.13
N VAL A 488 19.48 12.24 -15.60
CA VAL A 488 20.30 13.42 -15.29
C VAL A 488 20.58 14.21 -16.57
N LEU A 489 21.00 13.53 -17.63
CA LEU A 489 21.24 14.17 -18.93
C LEU A 489 19.97 14.82 -19.51
N LEU A 490 18.81 14.16 -19.39
CA LEU A 490 17.52 14.73 -19.82
C LEU A 490 17.17 16.00 -19.04
N SER A 491 17.48 16.05 -17.74
CA SER A 491 17.31 17.25 -16.91
C SER A 491 18.20 18.39 -17.40
N GLU A 492 19.48 18.12 -17.67
CA GLU A 492 20.40 19.13 -18.22
C GLU A 492 19.96 19.62 -19.61
N PHE A 493 19.48 18.74 -20.49
CA PHE A 493 18.95 19.15 -21.79
C PHE A 493 17.69 20.02 -21.66
N ARG A 494 16.84 19.75 -20.66
CA ARG A 494 15.67 20.60 -20.37
C ARG A 494 16.12 21.98 -19.90
N SER A 495 17.10 22.05 -19.01
CA SER A 495 17.69 23.32 -18.55
C SER A 495 18.31 24.11 -19.70
N LEU A 496 19.06 23.45 -20.59
CA LEU A 496 19.66 24.07 -21.77
C LEU A 496 18.59 24.59 -22.74
N LYS A 497 17.53 23.80 -22.97
CA LYS A 497 16.39 24.21 -23.80
C LYS A 497 15.71 25.46 -23.23
N ALA A 498 15.45 25.49 -21.92
CA ALA A 498 14.84 26.64 -21.27
C ALA A 498 15.74 27.89 -21.36
N ALA A 499 17.06 27.73 -21.23
CA ALA A 499 18.01 28.82 -21.43
C ALA A 499 17.99 29.37 -22.86
N PHE A 500 17.89 28.48 -23.87
CA PHE A 500 17.79 28.88 -25.27
C PHE A 500 16.45 29.58 -25.59
N GLU A 501 15.33 29.06 -25.09
CA GLU A 501 14.01 29.69 -25.23
C GLU A 501 13.99 31.08 -24.59
N LYS A 502 14.59 31.24 -23.40
CA LYS A 502 14.76 32.54 -22.75
C LYS A 502 15.62 33.48 -23.60
N GLN A 503 16.77 33.00 -24.10
CA GLN A 503 17.64 33.79 -24.96
C GLN A 503 16.92 34.25 -26.24
N GLN A 504 16.06 33.41 -26.82
CA GLN A 504 15.28 33.76 -28.01
C GLN A 504 14.25 34.86 -27.71
N VAL A 505 13.58 34.80 -26.55
CA VAL A 505 12.67 35.86 -26.08
C VAL A 505 13.43 37.16 -25.86
N ASP A 506 14.57 37.10 -25.17
CA ASP A 506 15.42 38.26 -24.91
C ASP A 506 15.89 38.89 -26.24
N GLN A 507 16.31 38.07 -27.23
CA GLN A 507 16.65 38.54 -28.57
C GLN A 507 15.48 39.20 -29.30
N GLN A 508 14.28 38.65 -29.20
CA GLN A 508 13.09 39.24 -29.82
C GLN A 508 12.71 40.57 -29.16
N ASN A 509 12.85 40.67 -27.84
CA ASN A 509 12.65 41.91 -27.10
C ASN A 509 13.65 42.98 -27.54
N VAL A 510 14.93 42.62 -27.69
CA VAL A 510 15.96 43.53 -28.24
C VAL A 510 15.58 44.03 -29.63
N VAL A 511 15.12 43.17 -30.53
CA VAL A 511 14.70 43.59 -31.89
C VAL A 511 13.52 44.57 -31.79
N ASN A 512 12.54 44.29 -30.94
CA ASN A 512 11.38 45.15 -30.75
C ASN A 512 11.76 46.52 -30.16
N GLU A 513 12.65 46.54 -29.16
CA GLU A 513 13.17 47.75 -28.53
C GLU A 513 13.98 48.59 -29.52
N VAL A 514 14.86 47.96 -30.31
CA VAL A 514 15.64 48.66 -31.35
C VAL A 514 14.72 49.24 -32.43
N VAL A 515 13.74 48.48 -32.93
CA VAL A 515 12.77 48.99 -33.92
C VAL A 515 11.94 50.15 -33.34
N ALA A 516 11.55 50.07 -32.07
CA ALA A 516 10.84 51.15 -31.39
C ALA A 516 11.71 52.40 -31.24
N GLY A 517 12.97 52.24 -30.83
CA GLY A 517 13.93 53.34 -30.74
C GLY A 517 14.21 54.00 -32.09
N VAL A 518 14.40 53.21 -33.16
CA VAL A 518 14.59 53.74 -34.53
C VAL A 518 13.36 54.50 -35.02
N ARG A 519 12.15 53.98 -34.78
CA ARG A 519 10.91 54.66 -35.15
C ARG A 519 10.79 56.02 -34.45
N LEU A 520 10.99 56.07 -33.14
CA LEU A 520 10.96 57.32 -32.37
C LEU A 520 11.98 58.33 -32.90
N ALA A 521 13.20 57.87 -33.19
CA ALA A 521 14.25 58.72 -33.75
C ALA A 521 13.90 59.29 -35.14
N LEU A 522 13.21 58.51 -35.97
CA LEU A 522 12.73 58.95 -37.28
C LEU A 522 11.54 59.92 -37.15
N GLU A 523 10.63 59.69 -36.21
CA GLU A 523 9.51 60.59 -35.92
C GLU A 523 10.02 61.96 -35.44
N ASP A 524 10.96 62.00 -34.49
CA ASP A 524 11.62 63.24 -34.03
C ASP A 524 12.36 63.97 -35.17
N ALA A 525 12.99 63.24 -36.10
CA ALA A 525 13.73 63.83 -37.22
C ALA A 525 12.80 64.43 -38.30
N VAL A 526 11.59 63.87 -38.49
CA VAL A 526 10.61 64.38 -39.46
C VAL A 526 10.00 65.72 -39.00
N ASP A 527 9.84 65.93 -37.69
CA ASP A 527 9.37 67.20 -37.13
C ASP A 527 10.39 68.36 -37.32
N ILE A 528 11.67 68.02 -37.53
CA ILE A 528 12.77 69.00 -37.72
C ILE A 528 13.23 69.02 -39.19
N ARG A 529 12.32 69.25 -40.15
CA ARG A 529 12.51 69.66 -41.58
C ARG A 529 13.86 69.36 -42.30
N ASN A 530 14.52 68.22 -42.08
CA ASN A 530 15.66 67.78 -42.89
C ASN A 530 15.77 66.25 -42.87
N THR A 531 16.15 65.68 -44.01
CA THR A 531 16.32 64.24 -44.23
C THR A 531 17.28 63.63 -43.20
N PRO A 532 16.92 62.54 -42.49
CA PRO A 532 17.77 61.98 -41.44
C PRO A 532 19.07 61.42 -42.02
N ASN A 533 20.21 61.80 -41.43
CA ASN A 533 21.54 61.33 -41.83
C ASN A 533 21.88 60.01 -41.08
N SER A 534 22.54 59.05 -41.76
CA SER A 534 22.78 57.70 -41.23
C SER A 534 23.53 57.64 -39.90
N ASN A 535 24.35 58.64 -39.59
CA ASN A 535 25.13 58.70 -38.35
C ASN A 535 24.24 59.05 -37.15
N GLN A 536 23.17 59.84 -37.33
CA GLN A 536 22.23 60.14 -36.24
C GLN A 536 21.43 58.88 -35.88
N ILE A 537 20.95 58.14 -36.89
CA ILE A 537 20.25 56.86 -36.68
C ILE A 537 21.17 55.86 -35.96
N ALA A 538 22.44 55.75 -36.37
CA ALA A 538 23.40 54.85 -35.74
C ALA A 538 23.70 55.22 -34.28
N THR A 539 23.80 56.52 -33.97
CA THR A 539 24.09 57.01 -32.61
C THR A 539 22.90 56.74 -31.68
N THR A 540 21.67 57.02 -32.12
CA THR A 540 20.47 56.78 -31.31
C THR A 540 20.23 55.29 -31.05
N VAL A 541 20.53 54.42 -32.03
CA VAL A 541 20.46 52.96 -31.84
C VAL A 541 21.46 52.49 -30.77
N ILE A 542 22.69 53.02 -30.80
CA ILE A 542 23.71 52.70 -29.80
C ILE A 542 23.30 53.20 -28.41
N ASP A 543 22.78 54.42 -28.31
CA ASP A 543 22.32 54.99 -27.03
C ASP A 543 21.13 54.22 -26.43
N CYS A 544 20.18 53.77 -27.25
CA CYS A 544 19.09 52.89 -26.81
C CYS A 544 19.63 51.55 -26.28
N LEU A 545 20.59 50.94 -26.97
CA LEU A 545 21.23 49.69 -26.53
C LEU A 545 22.02 49.86 -25.22
N HIS A 546 22.59 51.05 -24.98
CA HIS A 546 23.25 51.39 -23.71
C HIS A 546 22.24 51.61 -22.58
N ARG A 547 21.16 52.38 -22.82
CA ARG A 547 20.16 52.74 -21.81
C ARG A 547 19.42 51.52 -21.25
N GLU A 548 19.16 50.52 -22.09
CA GLU A 548 18.51 49.26 -21.70
C GLU A 548 19.50 48.15 -21.28
N GLY A 549 20.80 48.45 -21.19
CA GLY A 549 21.79 47.59 -20.54
C GLY A 549 22.42 46.48 -21.41
N TYR A 550 22.32 46.57 -22.74
CA TYR A 550 22.86 45.57 -23.67
C TYR A 550 24.33 45.78 -24.04
N VAL A 551 24.92 46.92 -23.70
CA VAL A 551 26.37 47.19 -23.78
C VAL A 551 26.90 47.53 -22.39
N ARG A 552 27.59 46.58 -21.75
CA ARG A 552 28.12 46.74 -20.38
C ARG A 552 29.47 47.45 -20.35
N GLN A 553 29.58 48.50 -19.54
CA GLN A 553 30.79 48.78 -18.76
C GLN A 553 30.57 48.31 -17.30
N ARG A 554 31.66 47.88 -16.65
CA ARG A 554 31.72 47.34 -15.28
C ARG A 554 31.61 48.47 -14.22
N PRO A 555 31.27 48.12 -12.96
CA PRO A 555 30.40 48.91 -12.09
C PRO A 555 31.15 49.86 -11.17
N ASP A 556 30.46 50.91 -10.73
CA ASP A 556 30.57 51.50 -9.40
C ASP A 556 29.21 52.05 -8.95
N GLU A 557 29.13 52.27 -7.63
CA GLU A 557 28.01 52.07 -6.71
C GLU A 557 26.96 53.20 -6.63
N ASP A 558 25.79 52.78 -6.13
CA ASP A 558 24.95 53.43 -5.10
C ASP A 558 23.79 54.41 -5.40
N GLU A 559 22.73 54.14 -4.62
CA GLU A 559 21.69 55.00 -4.03
C GLU A 559 20.26 55.13 -4.62
N ASN A 560 19.34 54.48 -3.88
CA ASN A 560 18.13 55.02 -3.24
C ASN A 560 16.99 55.63 -4.08
N TYR A 561 15.85 54.94 -4.11
CA TYR A 561 14.55 55.59 -3.89
C TYR A 561 13.49 54.65 -3.29
N ALA A 562 12.72 55.19 -2.35
CA ALA A 562 11.66 54.53 -1.57
C ALA A 562 10.28 54.55 -2.27
N PRO A 563 9.34 53.67 -1.89
CA PRO A 563 7.91 53.93 -2.07
C PRO A 563 7.17 54.03 -0.73
N GLY A 564 6.40 55.11 -0.56
CA GLY A 564 5.51 55.34 0.57
C GLY A 564 4.08 54.81 0.33
N VAL A 565 3.55 54.13 1.36
CA VAL A 565 2.21 54.22 2.03
C VAL A 565 0.97 54.33 1.11
N ALA A 566 -0.09 53.50 1.20
CA ALA A 566 -0.86 53.12 2.39
C ALA A 566 -1.75 51.86 2.17
N PRO A 567 -2.14 51.14 3.25
CA PRO A 567 -3.07 50.02 3.19
C PRO A 567 -4.53 50.46 3.38
N VAL A 568 -5.43 49.96 2.54
CA VAL A 568 -6.89 50.05 2.76
C VAL A 568 -7.32 48.80 3.51
N ALA A 569 -7.74 49.00 4.76
CA ALA A 569 -8.38 47.98 5.59
C ALA A 569 -9.83 47.77 5.13
N THR A 570 -10.16 46.56 4.68
CA THR A 570 -11.55 46.12 4.52
C THR A 570 -11.94 45.31 5.74
N THR A 571 -12.73 45.93 6.61
CA THR A 571 -13.38 45.28 7.76
C THR A 571 -14.44 44.31 7.24
N VAL A 572 -14.17 43.00 7.29
CA VAL A 572 -15.18 41.97 7.06
C VAL A 572 -15.89 41.72 8.38
N HIS A 573 -17.13 42.18 8.49
CA HIS A 573 -18.05 41.69 9.51
C HIS A 573 -18.45 40.26 9.16
N GLN A 574 -17.88 39.29 9.88
CA GLN A 574 -18.49 37.98 10.09
C GLN A 574 -19.73 38.16 10.98
N THR A 575 -20.91 37.78 10.47
CA THR A 575 -21.85 36.84 11.11
C THR A 575 -23.09 36.70 10.22
N SER A 576 -23.38 35.50 9.72
CA SER A 576 -24.67 34.81 9.90
C SER A 576 -24.71 33.54 9.04
N ASN A 577 -24.98 32.42 9.71
CA ASN A 577 -25.27 31.11 9.12
C ASN A 577 -26.49 31.15 8.17
N ASN A 578 -26.32 31.62 6.94
CA ASN A 578 -27.36 31.61 5.91
C ASN A 578 -27.37 30.27 5.19
N PHE A 579 -28.00 29.27 5.82
CA PHE A 579 -28.33 28.02 5.14
C PHE A 579 -29.51 28.23 4.19
N SER A 580 -29.41 27.71 2.97
CA SER A 580 -30.48 27.79 1.98
C SER A 580 -31.73 27.05 2.46
N LEU A 581 -32.91 27.67 2.28
CA LEU A 581 -34.20 27.02 2.49
C LEU A 581 -34.60 26.32 1.18
N TYR A 582 -34.99 25.05 1.29
CA TYR A 582 -35.48 24.23 0.18
C TYR A 582 -37.00 24.14 0.23
N THR A 583 -37.64 24.09 -0.93
CA THR A 583 -39.09 23.93 -1.05
C THR A 583 -39.41 22.63 -1.76
N TRP A 584 -40.02 21.68 -1.05
CA TRP A 584 -40.52 20.43 -1.59
C TRP A 584 -41.68 19.93 -0.73
N GLY A 585 -42.55 19.08 -1.28
CA GLY A 585 -43.71 18.55 -0.54
C GLY A 585 -44.71 19.61 -0.04
N GLY A 586 -44.71 20.83 -0.61
CA GLY A 586 -45.57 21.95 -0.20
C GLY A 586 -45.11 22.70 1.06
N GLY A 587 -43.90 22.44 1.57
CA GLY A 587 -43.35 23.08 2.76
C GLY A 587 -41.94 23.65 2.56
N PHE A 588 -41.49 24.43 3.54
CA PHE A 588 -40.12 24.91 3.65
C PHE A 588 -39.28 23.96 4.51
N HIS A 589 -38.15 23.53 3.97
CA HIS A 589 -37.24 22.57 4.58
C HIS A 589 -35.82 23.13 4.65
N ALA A 590 -35.08 22.80 5.71
CA ALA A 590 -33.68 23.19 5.85
C ALA A 590 -32.71 22.26 5.08
N PHE A 591 -33.23 21.20 4.47
CA PHE A 591 -32.49 20.19 3.73
C PHE A 591 -33.22 19.83 2.41
N PRO A 592 -32.49 19.41 1.36
CA PRO A 592 -33.08 18.99 0.09
C PRO A 592 -33.87 17.67 0.22
N GLU A 593 -34.78 17.39 -0.72
CA GLU A 593 -35.70 16.23 -0.68
C GLU A 593 -34.97 14.88 -0.62
N ASP A 594 -33.77 14.80 -1.20
CA ASP A 594 -32.93 13.61 -1.31
C ASP A 594 -31.81 13.54 -0.27
N VAL A 595 -31.90 14.29 0.83
CA VAL A 595 -30.85 14.33 1.86
C VAL A 595 -30.55 12.93 2.44
N ALA A 596 -29.29 12.53 2.34
CA ALA A 596 -28.78 11.29 2.95
C ALA A 596 -28.20 11.57 4.33
N LEU A 597 -28.39 10.63 5.27
CA LEU A 597 -27.73 10.67 6.57
C LEU A 597 -26.22 10.44 6.43
N PRO A 598 -25.40 10.98 7.34
CA PRO A 598 -23.96 10.80 7.29
C PRO A 598 -23.62 9.31 7.34
N GLU A 599 -22.79 8.85 6.41
CA GLU A 599 -22.15 7.54 6.47
C GLU A 599 -20.74 7.73 7.02
N GLY A 600 -20.29 6.85 7.92
CA GLY A 600 -19.09 7.21 8.66
C GLY A 600 -18.81 6.38 9.89
N THR A 601 -17.64 6.65 10.47
CA THR A 601 -17.39 6.43 11.90
C THR A 601 -18.30 7.34 12.73
N THR A 602 -18.37 7.09 14.04
CA THR A 602 -19.14 7.95 14.94
C THR A 602 -18.58 9.37 15.02
N GLU A 603 -17.25 9.54 14.96
CA GLU A 603 -16.60 10.86 14.92
C GLU A 603 -17.02 11.65 13.68
N GLN A 604 -17.00 11.01 12.50
CA GLN A 604 -17.47 11.66 11.26
C GLN A 604 -18.94 12.10 11.38
N ALA A 605 -19.79 11.21 11.91
CA ALA A 605 -21.21 11.54 12.14
C ALA A 605 -21.40 12.69 13.15
N TRP A 606 -20.51 12.81 14.15
CA TRP A 606 -20.51 13.90 15.12
C TRP A 606 -20.12 15.25 14.51
N VAL A 607 -19.11 15.26 13.63
CA VAL A 607 -18.73 16.49 12.89
C VAL A 607 -19.91 16.96 12.04
N PHE A 608 -20.58 16.07 11.31
CA PHE A 608 -21.81 16.40 10.58
C PHE A 608 -22.94 16.90 11.49
N TRP A 609 -23.08 16.30 12.68
CA TRP A 609 -24.08 16.67 13.66
C TRP A 609 -23.91 18.11 14.16
N CYS A 610 -22.67 18.54 14.40
CA CYS A 610 -22.33 19.87 14.92
C CYS A 610 -22.17 20.93 13.82
N CYS A 611 -21.48 20.61 12.72
CA CYS A 611 -21.02 21.58 11.73
C CYS A 611 -21.78 21.53 10.39
N GLY A 612 -22.52 20.45 10.09
CA GLY A 612 -23.23 20.31 8.81
C GLY A 612 -22.35 19.82 7.67
N ASP A 613 -22.67 20.25 6.44
CA ASP A 613 -21.89 19.97 5.23
C ASP A 613 -21.67 21.27 4.44
N PRO A 614 -20.57 22.01 4.70
CA PRO A 614 -20.30 23.29 4.05
C PRO A 614 -20.20 23.20 2.53
N ALA A 615 -19.63 22.11 2.00
CA ALA A 615 -19.45 21.90 0.56
C ALA A 615 -20.79 21.77 -0.19
N ARG A 616 -21.84 21.32 0.51
CA ARG A 616 -23.21 21.22 -0.02
C ARG A 616 -24.14 22.30 0.55
N SER A 617 -23.60 23.27 1.30
CA SER A 617 -24.35 24.29 2.02
C SER A 617 -25.43 23.74 2.96
N LEU A 618 -25.21 22.56 3.56
CA LEU A 618 -26.19 21.94 4.46
C LEU A 618 -25.95 22.33 5.93
N PRO A 619 -27.02 22.61 6.70
CA PRO A 619 -26.91 22.93 8.11
C PRO A 619 -26.48 21.75 8.98
N PRO A 620 -26.08 22.01 10.25
CA PRO A 620 -25.84 20.98 11.25
C PRO A 620 -26.96 19.94 11.31
N PHE A 621 -26.60 18.66 11.22
CA PHE A 621 -27.58 17.56 11.14
C PHE A 621 -28.44 17.42 12.40
N ARG A 622 -28.06 18.05 13.52
CA ARG A 622 -28.94 18.19 14.70
C ARG A 622 -30.27 18.89 14.41
N ARG A 623 -30.32 19.73 13.37
CA ARG A 623 -31.53 20.43 12.92
C ARG A 623 -32.45 19.55 12.05
N LEU A 624 -32.00 18.37 11.62
CA LEU A 624 -32.75 17.46 10.76
C LEU A 624 -33.97 16.87 11.50
N LYS A 625 -35.14 16.98 10.89
CA LYS A 625 -36.41 16.48 11.42
C LYS A 625 -36.87 15.25 10.63
N SER A 626 -37.72 14.42 11.24
CA SER A 626 -38.30 13.24 10.58
C SER A 626 -39.17 13.59 9.38
N VAL A 627 -39.69 14.83 9.30
CA VAL A 627 -40.46 15.34 8.16
C VAL A 627 -39.57 15.62 6.95
N ASP A 628 -38.26 15.82 7.15
CA ASP A 628 -37.29 16.08 6.09
C ASP A 628 -36.81 14.79 5.40
N LEU A 629 -37.34 13.63 5.80
CA LEU A 629 -36.96 12.32 5.26
C LEU A 629 -38.20 11.58 4.76
N ARG A 630 -38.20 11.16 3.49
CA ARG A 630 -39.36 10.48 2.88
C ARG A 630 -39.55 9.04 3.37
N GLU A 631 -38.46 8.27 3.41
CA GLU A 631 -38.51 6.83 3.72
C GLU A 631 -38.57 6.53 5.23
N LYS A 632 -39.44 5.58 5.62
CA LYS A 632 -39.52 5.07 7.02
C LYS A 632 -38.17 4.54 7.52
N LYS A 633 -37.38 3.92 6.64
CA LYS A 633 -36.04 3.41 6.96
C LYS A 633 -35.09 4.54 7.37
N HIS A 634 -35.09 5.66 6.64
CA HIS A 634 -34.26 6.83 6.94
C HIS A 634 -34.72 7.52 8.23
N LYS A 635 -36.04 7.60 8.48
CA LYS A 635 -36.57 8.10 9.77
C LYS A 635 -36.07 7.29 10.97
N LYS A 636 -36.07 5.95 10.87
CA LYS A 636 -35.51 5.07 11.90
C LYS A 636 -34.01 5.30 12.09
N ARG A 637 -33.26 5.45 10.99
CA ARG A 637 -31.82 5.76 11.04
C ARG A 637 -31.53 7.10 11.68
N LEU A 638 -32.36 8.12 11.45
CA LEU A 638 -32.23 9.40 12.13
C LEU A 638 -32.43 9.24 13.64
N SER A 639 -33.41 8.45 14.09
CA SER A 639 -33.58 8.14 15.52
C SER A 639 -32.35 7.46 16.13
N ASP A 640 -31.71 6.54 15.40
CA ASP A 640 -30.45 5.92 15.82
C ASP A 640 -29.30 6.93 15.91
N LEU A 641 -29.21 7.86 14.95
CA LEU A 641 -28.22 8.93 14.96
C LEU A 641 -28.44 9.88 16.15
N LYS A 642 -29.68 10.36 16.36
CA LYS A 642 -30.03 11.23 17.50
C LYS A 642 -29.71 10.59 18.84
N PHE A 643 -30.01 9.30 18.99
CA PHE A 643 -29.67 8.55 20.19
C PHE A 643 -28.16 8.53 20.44
N LEU A 644 -27.38 8.20 19.40
CA LEU A 644 -25.93 8.10 19.55
C LEU A 644 -25.26 9.46 19.82
N MET A 645 -25.68 10.50 19.11
CA MET A 645 -25.16 11.86 19.30
C MET A 645 -25.60 12.42 20.66
N GLY A 646 -26.80 12.08 21.15
CA GLY A 646 -27.28 12.46 22.47
C GLY A 646 -26.39 11.97 23.62
N LEU A 647 -25.83 10.75 23.52
CA LEU A 647 -24.86 10.24 24.52
C LEU A 647 -23.60 11.11 24.58
N VAL A 648 -23.14 11.57 23.42
CA VAL A 648 -21.95 12.44 23.31
C VAL A 648 -22.27 13.85 23.82
N GLU A 649 -23.45 14.40 23.52
CA GLU A 649 -23.91 15.70 24.03
C GLU A 649 -24.07 15.69 25.56
N GLU A 650 -24.58 14.60 26.13
CA GLU A 650 -24.70 14.43 27.58
C GLU A 650 -23.33 14.38 28.26
N ARG A 651 -22.37 13.65 27.66
CA ARG A 651 -20.99 13.60 28.14
C ARG A 651 -20.29 14.95 28.03
N ALA A 652 -20.48 15.68 26.93
CA ALA A 652 -19.94 17.02 26.74
C ALA A 652 -20.52 18.01 27.75
N SER A 653 -21.81 17.91 28.04
CA SER A 653 -22.48 18.73 29.08
C SER A 653 -21.89 18.45 30.47
N ALA A 654 -21.60 17.19 30.80
CA ALA A 654 -20.92 16.82 32.04
C ALA A 654 -19.48 17.36 32.14
N LEU A 655 -18.86 17.71 31.01
CA LEU A 655 -17.54 18.36 30.94
C LEU A 655 -17.65 19.90 30.83
N ASN A 656 -18.84 20.48 31.00
CA ASN A 656 -19.14 21.91 30.84
C ASN A 656 -18.81 22.46 29.44
N ILE A 657 -18.99 21.64 28.39
CA ILE A 657 -18.78 22.04 26.99
C ILE A 657 -20.14 22.25 26.32
N ASP A 658 -20.44 23.49 25.88
CA ASP A 658 -21.63 23.73 25.05
C ASP A 658 -21.36 23.32 23.60
N THR A 659 -21.95 22.20 23.19
CA THR A 659 -21.78 21.70 21.83
C THR A 659 -22.48 22.54 20.76
N ARG A 660 -23.31 23.53 21.13
CA ARG A 660 -24.01 24.43 20.19
C ARG A 660 -23.13 25.55 19.64
N THR A 661 -22.02 25.86 20.30
CA THR A 661 -21.08 26.90 19.87
C THR A 661 -20.00 26.36 18.93
N LEU A 662 -19.96 25.06 18.69
CA LEU A 662 -18.98 24.42 17.80
C LEU A 662 -19.26 24.85 16.36
N THR A 663 -18.36 25.66 15.81
CA THR A 663 -18.47 26.19 14.44
C THR A 663 -17.42 25.62 13.52
N THR A 664 -16.31 25.13 14.05
CA THR A 664 -15.20 24.56 13.28
C THR A 664 -15.13 23.03 13.39
N THR A 665 -14.56 22.42 12.35
CA THR A 665 -14.31 20.97 12.32
C THR A 665 -13.33 20.53 13.41
N GLU A 666 -12.31 21.33 13.68
CA GLU A 666 -11.28 21.06 14.69
C GLU A 666 -11.88 20.95 16.09
N GLU A 667 -12.65 21.97 16.52
CA GLU A 667 -13.32 21.98 17.82
C GLU A 667 -14.27 20.78 17.96
N ALA A 668 -15.04 20.46 16.91
CA ALA A 668 -15.96 19.33 16.94
C ALA A 668 -15.25 17.98 17.12
N VAL A 669 -14.10 17.78 16.45
CA VAL A 669 -13.27 16.58 16.60
C VAL A 669 -12.64 16.51 18.01
N GLU A 670 -12.16 17.63 18.54
CA GLU A 670 -11.59 17.69 19.89
C GLU A 670 -12.62 17.34 20.97
N VAL A 671 -13.81 17.94 20.90
CA VAL A 671 -14.91 17.65 21.83
C VAL A 671 -15.33 16.18 21.74
N PHE A 672 -15.41 15.61 20.53
CA PHE A 672 -15.73 14.19 20.37
C PHE A 672 -14.73 13.30 21.10
N ARG A 673 -13.42 13.56 20.93
CA ARG A 673 -12.35 12.77 21.55
C ARG A 673 -12.39 12.86 23.08
N ARG A 674 -12.73 14.02 23.64
CA ARG A 674 -12.91 14.18 25.09
C ARG A 674 -14.10 13.40 25.65
N CYS A 675 -15.07 13.08 24.79
CA CYS A 675 -16.31 12.39 25.16
C CYS A 675 -16.36 10.93 24.69
N GLU A 676 -15.30 10.41 24.05
CA GLU A 676 -15.36 9.12 23.37
C GLU A 676 -15.46 7.92 24.33
N ASP A 677 -15.12 8.13 25.60
CA ASP A 677 -15.25 7.17 26.69
C ASP A 677 -16.69 6.69 26.89
N VAL A 678 -17.68 7.57 26.66
CA VAL A 678 -19.11 7.18 26.70
C VAL A 678 -19.47 6.13 25.64
N LEU A 679 -18.63 6.01 24.61
CA LEU A 679 -18.81 5.11 23.47
C LEU A 679 -17.90 3.87 23.51
N GLU A 680 -17.37 3.51 24.69
CA GLU A 680 -16.47 2.36 24.84
C GLU A 680 -17.07 1.04 24.30
N MET A 681 -16.33 0.40 23.39
CA MET A 681 -16.72 -0.83 22.69
C MET A 681 -15.92 -2.03 23.22
N PRO A 682 -16.51 -3.23 23.32
CA PRO A 682 -15.75 -4.45 23.65
C PRO A 682 -14.66 -4.72 22.61
N ASP A 683 -13.47 -5.11 23.08
CA ASP A 683 -12.29 -5.37 22.24
C ASP A 683 -12.46 -6.56 21.29
N GLU A 684 -13.40 -7.46 21.58
CA GLU A 684 -13.66 -8.64 20.77
C GLU A 684 -15.12 -8.72 20.30
N THR A 685 -15.30 -9.38 19.16
CA THR A 685 -16.61 -9.84 18.69
C THR A 685 -17.02 -11.13 19.42
N PRO A 686 -18.30 -11.53 19.39
CA PRO A 686 -18.74 -12.81 19.97
C PRO A 686 -18.00 -14.05 19.43
N ASN A 687 -17.27 -13.91 18.32
CA ASN A 687 -16.48 -14.97 17.69
C ASN A 687 -14.96 -14.80 17.93
N ALA A 688 -14.56 -14.15 19.04
CA ALA A 688 -13.15 -13.94 19.46
C ALA A 688 -12.25 -13.24 18.40
N ARG A 689 -12.85 -12.40 17.54
CA ARG A 689 -12.06 -11.55 16.62
C ARG A 689 -11.83 -10.18 17.24
N LYS A 690 -10.58 -9.73 17.23
CA LYS A 690 -10.19 -8.35 17.62
C LYS A 690 -10.99 -7.32 16.82
N ARG A 691 -11.54 -6.34 17.52
CA ARG A 691 -12.32 -5.24 16.98
C ARG A 691 -11.48 -3.97 16.99
N ARG A 692 -11.62 -3.17 15.93
CA ARG A 692 -11.05 -1.82 15.87
C ARG A 692 -12.17 -0.82 16.14
N SER A 693 -12.36 -0.50 17.41
CA SER A 693 -13.50 0.27 17.92
C SER A 693 -13.68 1.62 17.21
N ASN A 694 -12.59 2.32 16.94
CA ASN A 694 -12.54 3.62 16.24
C ASN A 694 -12.88 3.57 14.74
N GLN A 695 -12.81 2.40 14.09
CA GLN A 695 -13.12 2.21 12.67
C GLN A 695 -14.53 1.68 12.44
N LEU A 696 -15.30 1.47 13.50
CA LEU A 696 -16.68 1.01 13.37
C LEU A 696 -17.56 2.09 12.78
N VAL A 697 -18.46 1.66 11.88
CA VAL A 697 -19.52 2.54 11.39
C VAL A 697 -20.49 2.86 12.53
N TRP A 698 -20.95 4.10 12.58
CA TRP A 698 -21.77 4.60 13.70
C TRP A 698 -23.03 3.76 13.93
N GLN A 699 -23.59 3.16 12.88
CA GLN A 699 -24.76 2.28 13.01
C GLN A 699 -24.46 1.01 13.81
N THR A 700 -23.25 0.47 13.68
CA THR A 700 -22.80 -0.68 14.47
C THR A 700 -22.63 -0.27 15.93
N VAL A 701 -22.03 0.90 16.18
CA VAL A 701 -21.87 1.47 17.52
C VAL A 701 -23.23 1.69 18.19
N THR A 702 -24.21 2.30 17.50
CA THR A 702 -25.57 2.46 18.02
C THR A 702 -26.21 1.14 18.41
N SER A 703 -26.10 0.12 17.55
CA SER A 703 -26.68 -1.22 17.82
C SER A 703 -26.09 -1.85 19.08
N ILE A 704 -24.78 -1.73 19.28
CA ILE A 704 -24.08 -2.24 20.47
C ILE A 704 -24.52 -1.45 21.70
N MET A 705 -24.55 -0.11 21.63
CA MET A 705 -24.94 0.75 22.75
C MET A 705 -26.39 0.55 23.19
N ARG A 706 -27.33 0.44 22.25
CA ARG A 706 -28.72 0.13 22.57
C ARG A 706 -28.87 -1.24 23.24
N LYS A 707 -28.07 -2.24 22.86
CA LYS A 707 -28.05 -3.54 23.54
C LYS A 707 -27.50 -3.43 24.96
N ARG A 708 -26.40 -2.69 25.15
CA ARG A 708 -25.78 -2.45 26.46
C ARG A 708 -26.76 -1.78 27.43
N LEU A 709 -27.45 -0.73 27.00
CA LEU A 709 -28.42 -0.02 27.83
C LEU A 709 -29.67 -0.86 28.14
N LYS A 710 -30.11 -1.72 27.20
CA LYS A 710 -31.19 -2.69 27.47
C LYS A 710 -30.79 -3.75 28.49
N SER A 711 -29.53 -4.20 28.50
CA SER A 711 -29.03 -5.17 29.49
C SER A 711 -28.81 -4.55 30.88
N VAL A 712 -28.56 -3.24 30.96
CA VAL A 712 -28.42 -2.53 32.24
C VAL A 712 -29.78 -2.22 32.86
N GLY A 713 -30.82 -1.94 32.06
CA GLY A 713 -32.20 -1.73 32.53
C GLY A 713 -33.01 -3.00 32.85
N HIS A 714 -32.37 -4.17 32.91
CA HIS A 714 -32.96 -5.46 33.32
C HIS A 714 -32.19 -6.10 34.50
N ARG A 715 -31.40 -5.31 35.23
CA ARG A 715 -30.81 -5.68 36.52
C ARG A 715 -31.41 -4.86 37.63
#